data_AF-A0A939XCM7-F1
#
_entry.id   AF-A0A939XCM7-F1
#
_cell.length_a   1.000
_cell.length_b   1.000
_cell.length_c   1.000
_cell.angle_alpha   90.00
_cell.angle_beta   90.00
_cell.angle_gamma   90.00
#
_symmetry.space_group_name_H-M   'P 1'
#
loop_
_entity.id
_entity.type
_entity.pdbx_description
1 polymer ?
#
loop_
_entity_poly.entity_id
_entity_poly.type
_entity_poly.pdbx_seq_one_letter_code
_entity_poly.pdbx_strand_id
1 'polypeptide(L)'
;MSKRKYVKRRSFNLALLPIMGVLGIVPLIVHLYAFDSGLEEYAFYYNDKGDADFFLAWKLYIFTAIVFAMACVVIYKLYREGKKVRFEKLFIPLGVYAFLAFLSALFSEYQPFPFTGGYEQFESVFALMGYAVTAYYAFLFVETEKDLKIVIIALTFSVVCMLLIAVSQAFFTDFYKTRLAAYLILPISRWSEVDDLIFNFEEGRVYMSLYNPNYVGSYVSFLFPLYVMLALNKWKFRWLMAPGCIAVGVGLILALLGSQSRAGFVGVVAALFVLAIVMNRKLLKYSVPIVLAVAVLITLVHKANADSDNYYINKILSVFDPQKADEPNFSGLSADGNQLHITYCGNVLNIEFEYNSETGEYAFHLTDDVGTGIDVQSEDGEEGWVDVLDERFPKFKIRAVGLEMYNTAGYGVMIDGKEWYFMNSKEGVQVLSPGLKPATPYTSETFGPLEGYERIASGRGFIWGKTIPLLMDNFIIGSGADTFVLEFPNDDFRSTYYGGYLNTVITKPHNMYLQIGVQTGVLSLIAILVFYFWYFGLAISTYARLRKLDLFGLTGVGVLCGSAGYMVTQFINDSSITVAPIFWTMMGVGIAALIKSRKDLKVQLEEDKALKEQKQLAEAQGIVLSESQLGGIQSIVLSELGESGAEAKTDAGSEASVKASDDGDAQNSADQASSTVVVAAPRKQNKRKKRR
;
A
#
# COMPACT_ATOMS: atom_id res chain seq x y z
N MET A 1 -1.07 28.49 56.21
CA MET A 1 -1.33 28.61 54.76
C MET A 1 -0.59 27.50 54.02
N SER A 2 -1.31 26.48 53.55
CA SER A 2 -0.75 25.35 52.81
C SER A 2 -0.44 25.76 51.36
N LYS A 3 0.84 25.70 50.97
CA LYS A 3 1.27 25.87 49.58
C LYS A 3 0.76 24.67 48.77
N ARG A 4 -0.41 24.83 48.12
CA ARG A 4 -0.87 23.92 47.07
C ARG A 4 0.18 23.88 45.96
N LYS A 5 0.88 22.74 45.84
CA LYS A 5 1.64 22.36 44.64
C LYS A 5 0.68 22.43 43.46
N TYR A 6 0.82 23.45 42.62
CA TYR A 6 0.18 23.49 41.32
C TYR A 6 0.70 22.32 40.48
N VAL A 7 -0.11 21.26 40.36
CA VAL A 7 0.12 20.19 39.41
C VAL A 7 -0.06 20.81 38.02
N LYS A 8 1.04 21.09 37.34
CA LYS A 8 1.06 21.57 35.95
C LYS A 8 0.30 20.55 35.10
N ARG A 9 -0.95 20.84 34.73
CA ARG A 9 -1.74 20.03 33.77
C ARG A 9 -0.86 19.87 32.52
N ARG A 10 -0.38 18.66 32.23
CA ARG A 10 0.36 18.36 31.00
C ARG A 10 -0.53 18.71 29.81
N SER A 11 -0.16 19.76 29.08
CA SER A 11 -0.85 20.23 27.88
C SER A 11 -0.97 19.11 26.84
N PHE A 12 -2.01 19.20 26.02
CA PHE A 12 -2.19 18.31 24.87
C PHE A 12 -1.03 18.51 23.88
N ASN A 13 -0.51 17.42 23.31
CA ASN A 13 0.57 17.49 22.32
C ASN A 13 -0.03 17.88 20.97
N LEU A 14 0.00 19.18 20.65
CA LEU A 14 -0.56 19.73 19.40
C LEU A 14 0.08 19.12 18.14
N ALA A 15 1.30 18.57 18.24
CA ALA A 15 1.94 17.90 17.12
C ALA A 15 1.23 16.62 16.68
N LEU A 16 0.26 16.10 17.45
CA LEU A 16 -0.54 14.95 17.06
C LEU A 16 -1.72 15.30 16.14
N LEU A 17 -2.10 16.58 16.02
CA LEU A 17 -3.26 16.98 15.20
C LEU A 17 -3.15 16.51 13.74
N PRO A 18 -2.00 16.65 13.04
CA PRO A 18 -1.85 16.11 11.69
C PRO A 18 -2.07 14.59 11.62
N ILE A 19 -1.54 13.84 12.57
CA ILE A 19 -1.72 12.37 12.65
C ILE A 19 -3.20 12.02 12.85
N MET A 20 -3.90 12.76 13.71
CA MET A 20 -5.33 12.57 13.92
C MET A 20 -6.15 12.90 12.67
N GLY A 21 -5.76 13.91 11.89
CA GLY A 21 -6.38 14.22 10.61
C GLY A 21 -6.25 13.09 9.60
N VAL A 22 -5.02 12.55 9.43
CA VAL A 22 -4.76 11.42 8.51
C VAL A 22 -5.49 10.16 8.93
N LEU A 23 -5.50 9.81 10.21
CA LEU A 23 -6.10 8.55 10.67
C LEU A 23 -7.62 8.65 10.89
N GLY A 24 -8.11 9.80 11.34
CA GLY A 24 -9.50 9.99 11.79
C GLY A 24 -10.43 10.62 10.77
N ILE A 25 -9.91 11.48 9.87
CA ILE A 25 -10.73 12.28 8.96
C ILE A 25 -10.56 11.83 7.51
N VAL A 26 -9.32 11.75 7.01
CA VAL A 26 -9.03 11.41 5.61
C VAL A 26 -9.79 10.16 5.11
N PRO A 27 -9.86 9.06 5.87
CA PRO A 27 -10.55 7.86 5.39
C PRO A 27 -12.05 8.06 5.19
N LEU A 28 -12.68 9.05 5.84
CA LEU A 28 -14.13 9.28 5.81
C LEU A 28 -14.59 10.24 4.72
N ILE A 29 -13.65 10.91 4.04
CA ILE A 29 -13.98 11.91 3.02
C ILE A 29 -14.60 11.21 1.81
N VAL A 30 -15.80 11.63 1.42
CA VAL A 30 -16.42 11.28 0.14
C VAL A 30 -17.11 12.53 -0.36
N HIS A 31 -16.71 13.03 -1.52
CA HIS A 31 -17.26 14.25 -2.09
C HIS A 31 -17.00 14.29 -3.61
N LEU A 32 -17.97 14.79 -4.37
CA LEU A 32 -17.86 14.90 -5.82
C LEU A 32 -16.73 15.86 -6.22
N TYR A 33 -15.92 15.39 -7.15
CA TYR A 33 -14.89 16.12 -7.85
C TYR A 33 -15.05 15.85 -9.34
N ALA A 34 -15.44 16.88 -10.09
CA ALA A 34 -15.48 16.82 -11.55
C ALA A 34 -14.14 17.30 -12.10
N PHE A 35 -13.59 16.58 -13.07
CA PHE A 35 -12.28 16.85 -13.65
C PHE A 35 -12.20 16.45 -15.12
N ASP A 36 -11.19 16.99 -15.78
CA ASP A 36 -10.79 16.60 -17.13
C ASP A 36 -9.70 15.54 -16.98
N SER A 37 -9.85 14.40 -17.66
CA SER A 37 -8.91 13.29 -17.51
C SER A 37 -7.59 13.58 -18.22
N GLY A 38 -7.59 14.46 -19.24
CA GLY A 38 -6.48 14.64 -20.15
C GLY A 38 -6.20 13.41 -21.02
N LEU A 39 -7.05 12.37 -20.96
CA LEU A 39 -6.90 11.15 -21.74
C LEU A 39 -7.63 11.21 -23.08
N GLU A 40 -8.44 12.25 -23.32
CA GLU A 40 -9.29 12.42 -24.51
C GLU A 40 -8.49 12.46 -25.82
N GLU A 41 -7.21 12.82 -25.75
CA GLU A 41 -6.28 12.81 -26.89
C GLU A 41 -5.82 11.40 -27.30
N TYR A 42 -5.92 10.42 -26.41
CA TYR A 42 -5.46 9.04 -26.67
C TYR A 42 -6.56 8.20 -27.31
N ALA A 43 -6.18 7.39 -28.31
CA ALA A 43 -7.12 6.60 -29.08
C ALA A 43 -7.89 5.55 -28.25
N PHE A 44 -7.27 5.04 -27.18
CA PHE A 44 -7.88 4.08 -26.25
C PHE A 44 -8.93 4.70 -25.32
N TYR A 45 -9.05 6.03 -25.26
CA TYR A 45 -10.00 6.74 -24.40
C TYR A 45 -11.15 7.34 -25.19
N TYR A 46 -12.38 7.02 -24.79
CA TYR A 46 -13.59 7.39 -25.57
C TYR A 46 -14.62 8.21 -24.76
N ASN A 47 -14.31 8.60 -23.52
CA ASN A 47 -15.18 9.51 -22.76
C ASN A 47 -14.81 10.97 -23.05
N ASP A 48 -15.61 11.66 -23.86
CA ASP A 48 -15.36 13.07 -24.20
C ASP A 48 -16.18 14.06 -23.33
N LYS A 49 -16.87 13.58 -22.27
CA LYS A 49 -17.82 14.40 -21.47
C LYS A 49 -17.27 14.82 -20.10
N GLY A 50 -15.96 14.66 -19.87
CA GLY A 50 -15.32 14.85 -18.58
C GLY A 50 -15.69 13.76 -17.57
N ASP A 51 -14.92 13.69 -16.49
CA ASP A 51 -15.01 12.63 -15.49
C ASP A 51 -15.36 13.14 -14.10
N ALA A 52 -15.82 12.21 -13.27
CA ALA A 52 -16.22 12.48 -11.90
C ALA A 52 -15.67 11.42 -10.95
N ASP A 53 -15.16 11.87 -9.81
CA ASP A 53 -14.76 11.02 -8.70
C ASP A 53 -15.45 11.46 -7.41
N PHE A 54 -15.81 10.50 -6.55
CA PHE A 54 -16.35 10.79 -5.23
C PHE A 54 -15.38 10.40 -4.10
N PHE A 55 -14.44 9.51 -4.34
CA PHE A 55 -13.79 8.76 -3.27
C PHE A 55 -12.30 9.04 -3.11
N LEU A 56 -11.60 9.52 -4.14
CA LEU A 56 -10.15 9.56 -4.22
C LEU A 56 -9.60 10.99 -4.19
N ALA A 57 -10.09 11.87 -5.06
CA ALA A 57 -9.50 13.19 -5.31
C ALA A 57 -9.48 14.09 -4.06
N TRP A 58 -10.61 14.25 -3.37
CA TRP A 58 -10.64 15.06 -2.15
C TRP A 58 -9.85 14.44 -1.00
N LYS A 59 -9.74 13.11 -0.92
CA LYS A 59 -8.86 12.44 0.04
C LYS A 59 -7.41 12.81 -0.22
N LEU A 60 -6.99 12.75 -1.47
CA LEU A 60 -5.64 13.13 -1.89
C LEU A 60 -5.35 14.58 -1.53
N TYR A 61 -6.16 15.53 -1.97
CA TYR A 61 -5.85 16.95 -1.76
C TYR A 61 -5.75 17.31 -0.28
N ILE A 62 -6.67 16.80 0.55
CA ILE A 62 -6.63 17.02 2.00
C ILE A 62 -5.43 16.29 2.64
N PHE A 63 -5.12 15.07 2.21
CA PHE A 63 -3.94 14.34 2.66
C PHE A 63 -2.65 15.11 2.33
N THR A 64 -2.48 15.56 1.09
CA THR A 64 -1.31 16.32 0.61
C THR A 64 -1.16 17.64 1.37
N ALA A 65 -2.26 18.35 1.67
CA ALA A 65 -2.21 19.55 2.50
C ALA A 65 -1.72 19.25 3.93
N ILE A 66 -2.20 18.16 4.54
CA ILE A 66 -1.72 17.72 5.87
C ILE A 66 -0.25 17.32 5.83
N VAL A 67 0.17 16.62 4.78
CA VAL A 67 1.57 16.21 4.55
C VAL A 67 2.48 17.43 4.44
N PHE A 68 2.08 18.46 3.70
CA PHE A 68 2.86 19.69 3.58
C PHE A 68 3.05 20.36 4.95
N ALA A 69 1.99 20.42 5.76
CA ALA A 69 2.09 20.91 7.14
C ALA A 69 3.03 20.04 8.00
N MET A 70 2.94 18.71 7.88
CA MET A 70 3.86 17.79 8.57
C MET A 70 5.32 18.01 8.16
N ALA A 71 5.59 18.18 6.86
CA ALA A 71 6.93 18.42 6.33
C ALA A 71 7.50 19.73 6.90
N CYS A 72 6.73 20.83 6.89
CA CYS A 72 7.12 22.10 7.50
C CYS A 72 7.48 21.96 8.99
N VAL A 73 6.69 21.20 9.76
CA VAL A 73 6.95 20.95 11.18
C VAL A 73 8.23 20.11 11.38
N VAL A 74 8.48 19.10 10.53
CA VAL A 74 9.70 18.28 10.57
C VAL A 74 10.92 19.14 10.23
N ILE A 75 10.86 19.95 9.17
CA ILE A 75 11.93 20.87 8.78
C ILE A 75 12.23 21.85 9.91
N TYR A 76 11.21 22.44 10.53
CA TYR A 76 11.38 23.33 11.67
C TYR A 76 12.04 22.64 12.86
N LYS A 77 11.66 21.39 13.16
CA LYS A 77 12.28 20.60 14.22
C LYS A 77 13.75 20.29 13.91
N LEU A 78 14.06 19.90 12.67
CA LEU A 78 15.43 19.68 12.19
C LEU A 78 16.28 20.95 12.31
N TYR A 79 15.73 22.10 11.93
CA TYR A 79 16.40 23.40 12.06
C TYR A 79 16.69 23.76 13.52
N ARG A 80 15.74 23.54 14.44
CA ARG A 80 15.91 23.88 15.87
C ARG A 80 16.80 22.92 16.66
N GLU A 81 16.70 21.63 16.38
CA GLU A 81 17.33 20.58 17.20
C GLU A 81 18.57 19.96 16.51
N GLY A 82 18.73 20.14 15.20
CA GLY A 82 19.86 19.65 14.42
C GLY A 82 20.08 18.15 14.61
N LYS A 83 21.32 17.76 14.96
CA LYS A 83 21.72 16.36 15.19
C LYS A 83 21.01 15.68 16.38
N LYS A 84 20.24 16.41 17.18
CA LYS A 84 19.47 15.83 18.30
C LYS A 84 18.15 15.20 17.85
N VAL A 85 17.68 15.48 16.63
CA VAL A 85 16.48 14.85 16.08
C VAL A 85 16.72 13.35 15.92
N ARG A 86 15.75 12.55 16.38
CA ARG A 86 15.81 11.09 16.31
C ARG A 86 15.81 10.64 14.85
N PHE A 87 16.79 9.83 14.46
CA PHE A 87 16.85 9.22 13.14
C PHE A 87 17.24 7.75 13.26
N GLU A 88 16.53 6.91 12.51
CA GLU A 88 16.78 5.47 12.45
C GLU A 88 17.15 5.08 11.02
N LYS A 89 18.18 4.24 10.88
CA LYS A 89 18.69 3.81 9.55
C LYS A 89 17.62 3.14 8.69
N LEU A 90 16.55 2.63 9.31
CA LEU A 90 15.40 2.06 8.62
C LEU A 90 14.72 3.07 7.69
N PHE A 91 14.80 4.37 7.94
CA PHE A 91 14.23 5.41 7.07
C PHE A 91 15.08 5.69 5.82
N ILE A 92 16.32 5.19 5.73
CA ILE A 92 17.18 5.39 4.54
C ILE A 92 16.54 4.78 3.27
N PRO A 93 16.20 3.48 3.22
CA PRO A 93 15.56 2.91 2.03
C PRO A 93 14.23 3.58 1.67
N LEU A 94 13.43 3.98 2.68
CA LEU A 94 12.19 4.73 2.45
C LEU A 94 12.45 6.13 1.86
N GLY A 95 13.52 6.81 2.31
CA GLY A 95 13.94 8.07 1.74
C GLY A 95 14.48 7.94 0.30
N VAL A 96 15.18 6.85 0.00
CA VAL A 96 15.63 6.52 -1.37
C VAL A 96 14.42 6.30 -2.29
N TYR A 97 13.42 5.53 -1.84
CA TYR A 97 12.15 5.37 -2.55
C TYR A 97 11.49 6.72 -2.85
N ALA A 98 11.31 7.58 -1.85
CA ALA A 98 10.67 8.88 -2.03
C ALA A 98 11.47 9.80 -2.98
N PHE A 99 12.80 9.73 -2.94
CA PHE A 99 13.67 10.47 -3.82
C PHE A 99 13.58 9.98 -5.27
N LEU A 100 13.62 8.66 -5.50
CA LEU A 100 13.47 8.08 -6.83
C LEU A 100 12.08 8.33 -7.42
N ALA A 101 11.02 8.25 -6.61
CA ALA A 101 9.68 8.64 -7.03
C ALA A 101 9.63 10.12 -7.48
N PHE A 102 10.32 11.01 -6.77
CA PHE A 102 10.43 12.42 -7.18
C PHE A 102 11.21 12.62 -8.48
N LEU A 103 12.33 11.92 -8.65
CA LEU A 103 13.09 11.96 -9.90
C LEU A 103 12.26 11.41 -11.08
N SER A 104 11.53 10.32 -10.85
CA SER A 104 10.60 9.74 -11.83
C SER A 104 9.58 10.77 -12.31
N ALA A 105 8.94 11.48 -11.37
CA ALA A 105 8.00 12.54 -11.72
C ALA A 105 8.65 13.73 -12.45
N LEU A 106 9.88 14.10 -12.07
CA LEU A 106 10.60 15.22 -12.67
C LEU A 106 11.03 14.95 -14.13
N PHE A 107 11.37 13.70 -14.45
CA PHE A 107 11.87 13.29 -15.77
C PHE A 107 10.83 12.56 -16.62
N SER A 108 9.60 12.39 -16.12
CA SER A 108 8.50 11.78 -16.85
C SER A 108 8.16 12.57 -18.13
N GLU A 109 7.97 11.86 -19.23
CA GLU A 109 7.51 12.39 -20.52
C GLU A 109 6.03 12.76 -20.49
N TYR A 110 5.27 12.21 -19.53
CA TYR A 110 3.83 12.37 -19.38
C TYR A 110 3.45 13.54 -18.47
N GLN A 111 4.08 14.70 -18.64
CA GLN A 111 3.67 15.89 -17.89
C GLN A 111 2.25 16.33 -18.30
N PRO A 112 1.39 16.79 -17.37
CA PRO A 112 1.63 17.08 -15.95
C PRO A 112 1.21 15.96 -14.97
N PHE A 113 0.81 14.78 -15.47
CA PHE A 113 0.18 13.71 -14.68
C PHE A 113 0.91 13.34 -13.37
N PRO A 114 2.25 13.24 -13.31
CA PRO A 114 2.95 12.91 -12.07
C PRO A 114 2.72 13.86 -10.90
N PHE A 115 2.37 15.12 -11.16
CA PHE A 115 2.19 16.13 -10.13
C PHE A 115 0.72 16.35 -9.75
N THR A 116 -0.20 16.13 -10.69
CA THR A 116 -1.64 16.32 -10.49
C THR A 116 -2.36 15.03 -10.05
N GLY A 117 -1.79 13.87 -10.39
CA GLY A 117 -2.49 12.59 -10.34
C GLY A 117 -3.19 12.30 -11.68
N GLY A 118 -3.38 11.02 -11.97
CA GLY A 118 -4.01 10.47 -13.16
C GLY A 118 -5.38 9.85 -12.89
N TYR A 119 -6.03 9.45 -13.99
CA TYR A 119 -7.38 8.88 -14.01
C TYR A 119 -7.54 7.67 -13.07
N GLU A 120 -8.63 7.66 -12.27
CA GLU A 120 -9.01 6.59 -11.32
C GLU A 120 -8.04 6.23 -10.18
N GLN A 121 -7.02 7.06 -9.92
CA GLN A 121 -6.03 6.82 -8.87
C GLN A 121 -5.69 8.09 -8.10
N PHE A 122 -5.37 9.16 -8.84
CA PHE A 122 -4.89 10.45 -8.34
C PHE A 122 -3.64 10.37 -7.44
N GLU A 123 -2.90 9.26 -7.38
CA GLU A 123 -1.74 9.10 -6.49
C GLU A 123 -0.49 9.80 -7.04
N SER A 124 -0.51 11.13 -7.02
CA SER A 124 0.62 11.96 -7.46
C SER A 124 1.89 11.72 -6.64
N VAL A 125 3.01 12.22 -7.15
CA VAL A 125 4.31 12.16 -6.47
C VAL A 125 4.27 12.74 -5.04
N PHE A 126 3.41 13.74 -4.81
CA PHE A 126 3.22 14.33 -3.49
C PHE A 126 2.55 13.37 -2.50
N ALA A 127 1.68 12.47 -2.97
CA ALA A 127 1.15 11.39 -2.14
C ALA A 127 2.25 10.38 -1.78
N LEU A 128 3.04 9.94 -2.77
CA LEU A 128 4.11 8.96 -2.58
C LEU A 128 5.18 9.47 -1.60
N MET A 129 5.61 10.72 -1.77
CA MET A 129 6.49 11.39 -0.79
C MET A 129 5.80 11.60 0.55
N GLY A 130 4.50 11.92 0.51
CA GLY A 130 3.67 12.12 1.68
C GLY A 130 3.59 10.90 2.58
N TYR A 131 3.58 9.70 2.01
CA TYR A 131 3.68 8.43 2.73
C TYR A 131 4.97 8.31 3.54
N ALA A 132 6.11 8.65 2.96
CA ALA A 132 7.39 8.66 3.69
C ALA A 132 7.40 9.72 4.79
N VAL A 133 6.86 10.93 4.51
CA VAL A 133 6.75 12.01 5.49
C VAL A 133 5.85 11.62 6.65
N THR A 134 4.67 11.03 6.40
CA THR A 134 3.75 10.61 7.47
C THR A 134 4.36 9.55 8.37
N ALA A 135 5.07 8.56 7.79
CA ALA A 135 5.78 7.55 8.56
C ALA A 135 6.86 8.16 9.45
N TYR A 136 7.70 9.04 8.91
CA TYR A 136 8.76 9.70 9.69
C TYR A 136 8.19 10.66 10.76
N TYR A 137 7.13 11.41 10.41
CA TYR A 137 6.43 12.31 11.33
C TYR A 137 5.85 11.54 12.52
N ALA A 138 5.12 10.46 12.28
CA ALA A 138 4.55 9.64 13.35
C ALA A 138 5.64 9.05 14.26
N PHE A 139 6.75 8.60 13.69
CA PHE A 139 7.92 8.14 14.46
C PHE A 139 8.48 9.23 15.40
N LEU A 140 8.58 10.46 14.90
CA LEU A 140 9.15 11.60 15.64
C LEU A 140 8.27 12.12 16.77
N PHE A 141 6.94 12.08 16.62
CA PHE A 141 6.01 12.76 17.53
C PHE A 141 5.18 11.84 18.43
N VAL A 142 5.15 10.53 18.16
CA VAL A 142 4.53 9.54 19.07
C VAL A 142 5.58 9.02 20.03
N GLU A 143 5.73 9.68 21.18
CA GLU A 143 6.81 9.41 22.15
C GLU A 143 6.30 8.73 23.42
N THR A 144 5.11 9.10 23.89
CA THR A 144 4.57 8.62 25.17
C THR A 144 3.36 7.71 24.97
N GLU A 145 3.03 6.94 26.02
CA GLU A 145 1.82 6.10 26.00
C GLU A 145 0.54 6.95 25.87
N LYS A 146 0.56 8.20 26.35
CA LYS A 146 -0.57 9.13 26.17
C LYS A 146 -0.75 9.50 24.70
N ASP A 147 0.35 9.79 24.01
CA ASP A 147 0.34 10.11 22.57
C ASP A 147 -0.19 8.92 21.77
N LEU A 148 0.33 7.72 22.06
CA LEU A 148 -0.10 6.48 21.42
C LEU A 148 -1.61 6.21 21.62
N LYS A 149 -2.15 6.46 22.81
CA LYS A 149 -3.60 6.34 23.06
C LYS A 149 -4.43 7.31 22.22
N ILE A 150 -3.96 8.55 22.05
CA ILE A 150 -4.65 9.54 21.21
C ILE A 150 -4.67 9.08 19.74
N VAL A 151 -3.55 8.55 19.24
CA VAL A 151 -3.44 7.98 17.90
C VAL A 151 -4.41 6.80 17.71
N ILE A 152 -4.44 5.86 18.66
CA ILE A 152 -5.37 4.71 18.63
C ILE A 152 -6.83 5.17 18.66
N ILE A 153 -7.17 6.20 19.44
CA ILE A 153 -8.54 6.75 19.49
C ILE A 153 -8.92 7.36 18.14
N ALA A 154 -8.04 8.15 17.52
CA ALA A 154 -8.31 8.76 16.23
C ALA A 154 -8.50 7.71 15.12
N LEU A 155 -7.64 6.68 15.09
CA LEU A 155 -7.81 5.54 14.18
C LEU A 155 -9.12 4.78 14.45
N THR A 156 -9.43 4.51 15.71
CA THR A 156 -10.63 3.73 16.07
C THR A 156 -11.91 4.49 15.75
N PHE A 157 -11.90 5.82 15.86
CA PHE A 157 -13.03 6.65 15.43
C PHE A 157 -13.36 6.42 13.95
N SER A 158 -12.38 6.54 13.06
CA SER A 158 -12.64 6.31 11.63
C SER A 158 -13.02 4.86 11.35
N VAL A 159 -12.38 3.87 11.99
CA VAL A 159 -12.73 2.46 11.83
C VAL A 159 -14.19 2.20 12.21
N VAL A 160 -14.66 2.75 13.33
CA VAL A 160 -16.06 2.58 13.76
C VAL A 160 -17.02 3.23 12.76
N CYS A 161 -16.73 4.45 12.29
CA CYS A 161 -17.53 5.09 11.24
C CYS A 161 -17.58 4.24 9.96
N MET A 162 -16.46 3.68 9.53
CA MET A 162 -16.36 2.79 8.38
C MET A 162 -17.16 1.50 8.56
N LEU A 163 -17.16 0.92 9.77
CA LEU A 163 -17.96 -0.25 10.10
C LEU A 163 -19.46 0.05 10.11
N LEU A 164 -19.88 1.24 10.56
CA LEU A 164 -21.29 1.65 10.48
C LEU A 164 -21.74 1.77 9.01
N ILE A 165 -20.90 2.33 8.14
CA ILE A 165 -21.14 2.38 6.70
C ILE A 165 -21.19 0.94 6.13
N ALA A 166 -20.24 0.07 6.49
CA ALA A 166 -20.23 -1.32 6.04
C ALA A 166 -21.50 -2.08 6.44
N VAL A 167 -21.99 -1.88 7.67
CA VAL A 167 -23.25 -2.47 8.13
C VAL A 167 -24.41 -1.99 7.26
N SER A 168 -24.52 -0.68 7.00
CA SER A 168 -25.57 -0.15 6.12
C SER A 168 -25.55 -0.78 4.72
N GLN A 169 -24.36 -0.93 4.13
CA GLN A 169 -24.15 -1.55 2.82
C GLN A 169 -24.53 -3.04 2.83
N ALA A 170 -24.12 -3.78 3.86
CA ALA A 170 -24.41 -5.21 3.99
C ALA A 170 -25.90 -5.53 4.19
N PHE A 171 -26.66 -4.65 4.85
CA PHE A 171 -28.10 -4.79 5.09
C PHE A 171 -28.96 -4.12 4.01
N PHE A 172 -28.46 -4.00 2.77
CA PHE A 172 -29.20 -3.47 1.63
C PHE A 172 -29.73 -2.03 1.82
N THR A 173 -29.14 -1.29 2.76
CA THR A 173 -29.51 0.09 3.12
C THR A 173 -28.29 0.99 2.99
N ASP A 174 -27.56 0.86 1.87
CA ASP A 174 -26.31 1.57 1.60
C ASP A 174 -26.44 3.06 1.93
N PHE A 175 -25.68 3.51 2.94
CA PHE A 175 -25.71 4.88 3.43
C PHE A 175 -25.56 5.88 2.28
N TYR A 176 -24.68 5.62 1.31
CA TYR A 176 -24.44 6.56 0.20
C TYR A 176 -25.64 6.70 -0.75
N LYS A 177 -26.52 5.70 -0.81
CA LYS A 177 -27.78 5.76 -1.58
C LYS A 177 -28.87 6.58 -0.87
N THR A 178 -28.64 7.04 0.37
CA THR A 178 -29.62 7.86 1.11
C THR A 178 -29.55 9.33 0.70
N ARG A 179 -30.69 10.03 0.73
CA ARG A 179 -30.73 11.49 0.49
C ARG A 179 -29.81 12.27 1.42
N LEU A 180 -29.71 11.87 2.69
CA LEU A 180 -28.81 12.50 3.65
C LEU A 180 -27.36 12.43 3.17
N ALA A 181 -26.90 11.25 2.71
CA ALA A 181 -25.55 11.10 2.20
C ALA A 181 -25.35 11.83 0.88
N ALA A 182 -26.33 11.80 -0.03
CA ALA A 182 -26.29 12.54 -1.29
C ALA A 182 -26.00 14.03 -1.07
N TYR A 183 -26.67 14.68 -0.12
CA TYR A 183 -26.41 16.09 0.24
C TYR A 183 -25.01 16.33 0.85
N LEU A 184 -24.41 15.32 1.49
CA LEU A 184 -23.06 15.41 2.05
C LEU A 184 -21.99 15.23 0.97
N ILE A 185 -22.23 14.35 0.00
CA ILE A 185 -21.25 14.01 -1.04
C ILE A 185 -21.37 14.91 -2.27
N LEU A 186 -22.47 15.63 -2.49
CA LEU A 186 -22.62 16.60 -3.57
C LEU A 186 -22.33 18.04 -3.09
N PRO A 187 -21.65 18.87 -3.90
CA PRO A 187 -21.54 20.30 -3.62
C PRO A 187 -22.93 20.95 -3.69
N ILE A 188 -23.12 22.04 -2.94
CA ILE A 188 -24.40 22.77 -2.85
C ILE A 188 -24.95 23.13 -4.24
N SER A 189 -24.06 23.45 -5.20
CA SER A 189 -24.43 23.79 -6.58
C SER A 189 -25.06 22.64 -7.37
N ARG A 190 -24.93 21.38 -6.92
CA ARG A 190 -25.45 20.18 -7.58
C ARG A 190 -26.52 19.47 -6.76
N TRP A 191 -27.11 20.14 -5.77
CA TRP A 191 -28.18 19.54 -4.96
C TRP A 191 -29.46 19.21 -5.76
N SER A 192 -29.64 19.79 -6.94
CA SER A 192 -30.70 19.38 -7.87
C SER A 192 -30.51 17.97 -8.44
N GLU A 193 -29.28 17.44 -8.44
CA GLU A 193 -28.90 16.12 -8.98
C GLU A 193 -29.01 15.00 -7.93
N VAL A 194 -29.52 15.28 -6.73
CA VAL A 194 -29.58 14.31 -5.60
C VAL A 194 -30.35 13.04 -5.96
N ASP A 195 -31.47 13.19 -6.66
CA ASP A 195 -32.30 12.05 -7.07
C ASP A 195 -31.78 11.38 -8.36
N ASP A 196 -30.75 11.94 -9.02
CA ASP A 196 -30.17 11.44 -10.27
C ASP A 196 -28.93 10.54 -10.06
N LEU A 197 -28.46 10.39 -8.81
CA LEU A 197 -27.28 9.60 -8.50
C LEU A 197 -27.51 8.09 -8.73
N ILE A 198 -26.72 7.50 -9.63
CA ILE A 198 -26.73 6.07 -9.92
C ILE A 198 -25.52 5.40 -9.26
N PHE A 199 -25.79 4.35 -8.46
CA PHE A 199 -24.76 3.59 -7.75
C PHE A 199 -24.63 2.20 -8.36
N ASN A 200 -23.45 1.89 -8.91
CA ASN A 200 -23.20 0.68 -9.70
C ASN A 200 -22.76 -0.54 -8.89
N PHE A 201 -22.62 -0.42 -7.56
CA PHE A 201 -22.30 -1.58 -6.72
C PHE A 201 -23.51 -2.50 -6.55
N GLU A 202 -23.25 -3.81 -6.66
CA GLU A 202 -24.22 -4.86 -6.35
C GLU A 202 -24.85 -4.65 -4.96
N GLU A 203 -26.13 -4.96 -4.85
CA GLU A 203 -26.84 -4.89 -3.58
C GLU A 203 -26.21 -5.82 -2.53
N GLY A 204 -25.97 -5.30 -1.32
CA GLY A 204 -25.31 -6.05 -0.25
C GLY A 204 -23.76 -6.04 -0.31
N ARG A 205 -23.16 -5.48 -1.37
CA ARG A 205 -21.69 -5.38 -1.51
C ARG A 205 -21.11 -4.32 -0.58
N VAL A 206 -20.16 -4.71 0.27
CA VAL A 206 -19.45 -3.76 1.15
C VAL A 206 -18.22 -3.18 0.45
N TYR A 207 -18.19 -1.85 0.33
CA TYR A 207 -17.05 -1.08 -0.20
C TYR A 207 -16.62 0.07 0.74
N MET A 208 -17.39 0.34 1.80
CA MET A 208 -17.21 1.45 2.73
C MET A 208 -17.03 2.78 1.97
N SER A 209 -16.19 3.70 2.45
CA SER A 209 -15.72 4.84 1.66
C SER A 209 -14.51 4.50 0.76
N LEU A 210 -14.12 3.22 0.63
CA LEU A 210 -12.82 2.85 0.07
C LEU A 210 -12.79 2.69 -1.45
N TYR A 211 -13.78 3.22 -2.18
CA TYR A 211 -13.91 3.17 -3.66
C TYR A 211 -14.07 1.76 -4.26
N ASN A 212 -13.45 0.72 -3.70
CA ASN A 212 -13.49 -0.64 -4.23
C ASN A 212 -13.51 -1.68 -3.10
N PRO A 213 -14.33 -2.74 -3.19
CA PRO A 213 -14.34 -3.85 -2.21
C PRO A 213 -12.97 -4.48 -1.96
N ASN A 214 -12.09 -4.49 -2.96
CA ASN A 214 -10.73 -5.02 -2.81
C ASN A 214 -9.92 -4.23 -1.77
N TYR A 215 -10.11 -2.91 -1.68
CA TYR A 215 -9.44 -2.06 -0.69
C TYR A 215 -10.00 -2.25 0.72
N VAL A 216 -11.27 -2.68 0.88
CA VAL A 216 -11.79 -3.20 2.17
C VAL A 216 -10.95 -4.39 2.63
N GLY A 217 -10.59 -5.29 1.70
CA GLY A 217 -9.69 -6.40 1.98
C GLY A 217 -8.32 -5.96 2.49
N SER A 218 -7.69 -4.99 1.82
CA SER A 218 -6.41 -4.40 2.25
C SER A 218 -6.51 -3.74 3.64
N TYR A 219 -7.59 -2.98 3.86
CA TYR A 219 -7.87 -2.29 5.12
C TYR A 219 -8.05 -3.25 6.30
N VAL A 220 -8.85 -4.30 6.12
CA VAL A 220 -9.10 -5.32 7.14
C VAL A 220 -7.85 -6.14 7.43
N SER A 221 -7.11 -6.57 6.40
CA SER A 221 -5.86 -7.33 6.55
C SER A 221 -4.84 -6.60 7.41
N PHE A 222 -4.79 -5.27 7.27
CA PHE A 222 -3.91 -4.42 8.05
C PHE A 222 -4.39 -4.23 9.50
N LEU A 223 -5.66 -3.90 9.70
CA LEU A 223 -6.16 -3.42 10.99
C LEU A 223 -6.66 -4.52 11.92
N PHE A 224 -7.14 -5.65 11.39
CA PHE A 224 -7.61 -6.77 12.21
C PHE A 224 -6.57 -7.26 13.24
N PRO A 225 -5.31 -7.59 12.87
CA PRO A 225 -4.31 -8.02 13.85
C PRO A 225 -3.96 -6.94 14.87
N LEU A 226 -4.05 -5.65 14.51
CA LEU A 226 -3.88 -4.56 15.46
C LEU A 226 -4.94 -4.59 16.56
N TYR A 227 -6.23 -4.73 16.21
CA TYR A 227 -7.30 -4.79 17.21
C TYR A 227 -7.27 -6.06 18.06
N VAL A 228 -6.83 -7.20 17.49
CA VAL A 228 -6.53 -8.42 18.25
C VAL A 228 -5.49 -8.14 19.34
N MET A 229 -4.39 -7.47 18.99
CA MET A 229 -3.33 -7.14 19.94
C MET A 229 -3.77 -6.09 20.99
N LEU A 230 -4.55 -5.08 20.59
CA LEU A 230 -5.06 -4.06 21.50
C LEU A 230 -6.06 -4.60 22.53
N ALA A 231 -6.81 -5.65 22.18
CA ALA A 231 -7.72 -6.34 23.10
C ALA A 231 -6.99 -7.01 24.28
N LEU A 232 -5.71 -7.37 24.10
CA LEU A 232 -4.88 -7.99 25.15
C LEU A 232 -4.33 -6.97 26.18
N ASN A 233 -4.45 -5.68 25.91
CA ASN A 233 -3.91 -4.65 26.79
C ASN A 233 -4.69 -4.54 28.11
N LYS A 234 -3.98 -4.23 29.20
CA LYS A 234 -4.55 -4.00 30.53
C LYS A 234 -5.06 -2.57 30.68
N TRP A 235 -6.13 -2.23 29.95
CA TRP A 235 -6.76 -0.92 30.01
C TRP A 235 -7.29 -0.58 31.42
N LYS A 236 -7.28 0.72 31.77
CA LYS A 236 -7.89 1.21 33.04
C LYS A 236 -9.36 0.78 33.17
N PHE A 237 -10.10 0.80 32.06
CA PHE A 237 -11.47 0.30 31.96
C PHE A 237 -11.51 -0.98 31.10
N ARG A 238 -10.82 -2.04 31.55
CA ARG A 238 -10.63 -3.27 30.76
C ARG A 238 -11.94 -3.94 30.34
N TRP A 239 -12.98 -3.85 31.18
CA TRP A 239 -14.30 -4.42 30.88
C TRP A 239 -15.04 -3.70 29.73
N LEU A 240 -14.64 -2.49 29.36
CA LEU A 240 -15.21 -1.75 28.23
C LEU A 240 -14.28 -1.80 27.00
N MET A 241 -12.99 -1.51 27.21
CA MET A 241 -12.04 -1.35 26.11
C MET A 241 -11.68 -2.66 25.40
N ALA A 242 -11.53 -3.77 26.15
CA ALA A 242 -11.19 -5.05 25.53
C ALA A 242 -12.37 -5.61 24.71
N PRO A 243 -13.62 -5.65 25.22
CA PRO A 243 -14.78 -5.99 24.38
C PRO A 243 -14.97 -5.05 23.20
N GLY A 244 -14.70 -3.74 23.35
CA GLY A 244 -14.74 -2.79 22.24
C GLY A 244 -13.76 -3.12 21.12
N CYS A 245 -12.50 -3.46 21.45
CA CYS A 245 -11.52 -3.91 20.46
C CYS A 245 -11.94 -5.21 19.77
N ILE A 246 -12.54 -6.15 20.52
CA ILE A 246 -13.07 -7.40 19.98
C ILE A 246 -14.23 -7.12 19.02
N ALA A 247 -15.18 -6.26 19.40
CA ALA A 247 -16.31 -5.88 18.56
C ALA A 247 -15.86 -5.23 17.24
N VAL A 248 -14.86 -4.34 17.30
CA VAL A 248 -14.24 -3.76 16.11
C VAL A 248 -13.58 -4.84 15.25
N GLY A 249 -12.81 -5.75 15.86
CA GLY A 249 -12.18 -6.88 15.15
C GLY A 249 -13.20 -7.78 14.44
N VAL A 250 -14.31 -8.12 15.10
CA VAL A 250 -15.41 -8.89 14.50
C VAL A 250 -16.07 -8.10 13.37
N GLY A 251 -16.34 -6.81 13.56
CA GLY A 251 -16.91 -5.94 12.53
C GLY A 251 -16.04 -5.89 11.28
N LEU A 252 -14.71 -5.80 11.43
CA LEU A 252 -13.75 -5.81 10.31
C LEU A 252 -13.85 -7.11 9.50
N ILE A 253 -13.95 -8.27 10.17
CA ILE A 253 -14.13 -9.55 9.49
C ILE A 253 -15.48 -9.63 8.77
N LEU A 254 -16.57 -9.15 9.39
CA LEU A 254 -17.88 -9.14 8.75
C LEU A 254 -17.89 -8.24 7.51
N ALA A 255 -17.19 -7.09 7.58
CA ALA A 255 -17.03 -6.22 6.43
C ALA A 255 -16.18 -6.86 5.32
N LEU A 256 -15.14 -7.63 5.67
CA LEU A 256 -14.39 -8.42 4.70
C LEU A 256 -15.27 -9.46 4.00
N LEU A 257 -16.12 -10.19 4.75
CA LEU A 257 -17.10 -11.12 4.19
C LEU A 257 -18.05 -10.40 3.23
N GLY A 258 -18.63 -9.27 3.63
CA GLY A 258 -19.52 -8.46 2.77
C GLY A 258 -18.83 -7.86 1.54
N SER A 259 -17.52 -7.61 1.59
CA SER A 259 -16.75 -7.13 0.43
C SER A 259 -16.49 -8.26 -0.59
N GLN A 260 -16.43 -9.50 -0.11
CA GLN A 260 -15.99 -10.70 -0.84
C GLN A 260 -14.58 -10.54 -1.47
N SER A 261 -13.71 -9.70 -0.88
CA SER A 261 -12.33 -9.52 -1.33
C SER A 261 -11.47 -10.74 -1.03
N ARG A 262 -11.12 -11.50 -2.08
CA ARG A 262 -10.25 -12.69 -1.99
C ARG A 262 -8.86 -12.35 -1.43
N ALA A 263 -8.26 -11.28 -1.95
CA ALA A 263 -6.93 -10.83 -1.52
C ALA A 263 -6.93 -10.47 -0.03
N GLY A 264 -8.04 -9.91 0.49
CA GLY A 264 -8.21 -9.64 1.91
C GLY A 264 -8.19 -10.89 2.80
N PHE A 265 -8.81 -12.00 2.39
CA PHE A 265 -8.74 -13.26 3.15
C PHE A 265 -7.32 -13.81 3.21
N VAL A 266 -6.61 -13.82 2.08
CA VAL A 266 -5.21 -14.26 2.02
C VAL A 266 -4.33 -13.37 2.90
N GLY A 267 -4.54 -12.06 2.87
CA GLY A 267 -3.85 -11.10 3.73
C GLY A 267 -4.08 -11.34 5.22
N VAL A 268 -5.32 -11.60 5.65
CA VAL A 268 -5.62 -11.94 7.06
C VAL A 268 -4.92 -13.23 7.49
N VAL A 269 -4.90 -14.27 6.63
CA VAL A 269 -4.19 -15.53 6.91
C VAL A 269 -2.69 -15.28 7.06
N ALA A 270 -2.08 -14.50 6.18
CA ALA A 270 -0.67 -14.13 6.26
C ALA A 270 -0.36 -13.34 7.56
N ALA A 271 -1.21 -12.39 7.92
CA ALA A 271 -1.08 -11.64 9.18
C ALA A 271 -1.14 -12.56 10.40
N LEU A 272 -2.08 -13.51 10.43
CA LEU A 272 -2.21 -14.49 11.51
C LEU A 272 -1.03 -15.47 11.57
N PHE A 273 -0.46 -15.85 10.42
CA PHE A 273 0.74 -16.67 10.37
C PHE A 273 1.95 -15.97 11.01
N VAL A 274 2.19 -14.70 10.65
CA VAL A 274 3.24 -13.89 11.29
C VAL A 274 2.98 -13.70 12.78
N LEU A 275 1.71 -13.47 13.16
CA LEU A 275 1.32 -13.38 14.57
C LEU A 275 1.64 -14.67 15.33
N ALA A 276 1.39 -15.84 14.74
CA ALA A 276 1.70 -17.13 15.33
C ALA A 276 3.21 -17.32 15.56
N ILE A 277 4.05 -16.91 14.60
CA ILE A 277 5.51 -16.94 14.72
C ILE A 277 5.98 -16.05 15.88
N VAL A 278 5.51 -14.80 15.92
CA VAL A 278 5.95 -13.79 16.90
C VAL A 278 5.43 -14.10 18.31
N MET A 279 4.24 -14.70 18.42
CA MET A 279 3.58 -14.97 19.70
C MET A 279 3.75 -16.42 20.18
N ASN A 280 4.50 -17.28 19.49
CA ASN A 280 4.52 -18.75 19.65
C ASN A 280 4.40 -19.30 21.10
N ARG A 281 5.21 -18.84 22.06
CA ARG A 281 5.21 -19.30 23.46
C ARG A 281 4.28 -18.48 24.35
N LYS A 282 3.91 -17.28 23.91
CA LYS A 282 3.00 -16.36 24.61
C LYS A 282 1.54 -16.71 24.34
N LEU A 283 1.22 -17.29 23.18
CA LEU A 283 -0.11 -17.75 22.79
C LEU A 283 -0.67 -18.79 23.77
N LEU A 284 0.18 -19.64 24.35
CA LEU A 284 -0.23 -20.63 25.35
C LEU A 284 -0.85 -19.99 26.60
N LYS A 285 -0.53 -18.73 26.92
CA LYS A 285 -1.14 -17.98 28.03
C LYS A 285 -2.52 -17.42 27.69
N TYR A 286 -2.84 -17.31 26.40
CA TYR A 286 -4.08 -16.76 25.86
C TYR A 286 -4.82 -17.79 25.00
N SER A 287 -4.48 -19.07 25.13
CA SER A 287 -4.93 -20.15 24.23
C SER A 287 -6.45 -20.29 24.23
N VAL A 288 -7.09 -20.22 25.39
CA VAL A 288 -8.56 -20.36 25.51
C VAL A 288 -9.32 -19.25 24.78
N PRO A 289 -9.12 -17.94 25.05
CA PRO A 289 -9.84 -16.89 24.33
C PRO A 289 -9.49 -16.82 22.85
N ILE A 290 -8.25 -17.14 22.46
CA ILE A 290 -7.84 -17.17 21.05
C ILE A 290 -8.51 -18.34 20.32
N VAL A 291 -8.52 -19.54 20.90
CA VAL A 291 -9.20 -20.71 20.32
C VAL A 291 -10.70 -20.45 20.19
N LEU A 292 -11.34 -19.82 21.17
CA LEU A 292 -12.75 -19.44 21.08
C LEU A 292 -12.99 -18.41 19.97
N ALA A 293 -12.17 -17.37 19.86
CA ALA A 293 -12.29 -16.37 18.80
C ALA A 293 -12.07 -16.98 17.40
N VAL A 294 -11.08 -17.87 17.26
CA VAL A 294 -10.80 -18.60 16.02
C VAL A 294 -11.93 -19.57 15.69
N ALA A 295 -12.49 -20.29 16.67
CA ALA A 295 -13.62 -21.18 16.45
C ALA A 295 -14.87 -20.42 16.00
N VAL A 296 -15.17 -19.27 16.62
CA VAL A 296 -16.26 -18.38 16.17
C VAL A 296 -15.99 -17.88 14.76
N LEU A 297 -14.77 -17.44 14.44
CA LEU A 297 -14.38 -17.00 13.11
C LEU A 297 -14.57 -18.11 12.07
N ILE A 298 -14.06 -19.32 12.33
CA ILE A 298 -14.22 -20.48 11.46
C ILE A 298 -15.71 -20.81 11.28
N THR A 299 -16.51 -20.73 12.35
CA THR A 299 -17.94 -21.01 12.28
C THR A 299 -18.67 -19.98 11.42
N LEU A 300 -18.34 -18.69 11.57
CA LEU A 300 -18.89 -17.60 10.74
C LEU A 300 -18.50 -17.76 9.27
N VAL A 301 -17.24 -18.09 8.99
CA VAL A 301 -16.75 -18.32 7.63
C VAL A 301 -17.39 -19.57 7.02
N HIS A 302 -17.48 -20.66 7.78
CA HIS A 302 -18.08 -21.91 7.32
C HIS A 302 -19.57 -21.74 7.04
N LYS A 303 -20.29 -21.03 7.92
CA LYS A 303 -21.69 -20.68 7.70
C LYS A 303 -21.86 -19.79 6.47
N ALA A 304 -21.08 -18.71 6.36
CA ALA A 304 -21.14 -17.83 5.18
C ALA A 304 -20.84 -18.57 3.88
N ASN A 305 -19.92 -19.54 3.90
CA ASN A 305 -19.60 -20.36 2.74
C ASN A 305 -20.68 -21.40 2.41
N ALA A 306 -21.31 -22.01 3.42
CA ALA A 306 -22.45 -22.90 3.22
C ALA A 306 -23.67 -22.16 2.67
N ASP A 307 -23.97 -20.98 3.21
CA ASP A 307 -25.07 -20.11 2.77
C ASP A 307 -24.84 -19.54 1.35
N SER A 308 -23.62 -19.65 0.82
CA SER A 308 -23.23 -19.20 -0.52
C SER A 308 -22.87 -20.36 -1.46
N ASP A 309 -23.38 -21.57 -1.24
CA ASP A 309 -23.13 -22.76 -2.09
C ASP A 309 -21.65 -23.04 -2.39
N ASN A 310 -20.79 -22.92 -1.37
CA ASN A 310 -19.33 -23.10 -1.47
C ASN A 310 -18.62 -22.13 -2.43
N TYR A 311 -19.26 -21.02 -2.79
CA TYR A 311 -18.71 -20.01 -3.70
C TYR A 311 -17.30 -19.55 -3.31
N TYR A 312 -17.06 -19.25 -2.04
CA TYR A 312 -15.77 -18.69 -1.60
C TYR A 312 -14.63 -19.69 -1.73
N ILE A 313 -14.85 -20.96 -1.34
CA ILE A 313 -13.83 -22.01 -1.44
C ILE A 313 -13.54 -22.36 -2.90
N ASN A 314 -14.57 -22.57 -3.72
CA ASN A 314 -14.41 -22.92 -5.13
C ASN A 314 -13.67 -21.81 -5.91
N LYS A 315 -13.92 -20.55 -5.56
CA LYS A 315 -13.25 -19.39 -6.16
C LYS A 315 -11.81 -19.17 -5.68
N ILE A 316 -11.43 -19.73 -4.53
CA ILE A 316 -10.02 -19.78 -4.08
C ILE A 316 -9.31 -20.94 -4.78
N LEU A 317 -9.94 -22.12 -4.85
CA LEU A 317 -9.38 -23.28 -5.52
C LEU A 317 -9.12 -23.04 -7.00
N SER A 318 -9.99 -22.27 -7.68
CA SER A 318 -9.78 -21.92 -9.09
C SER A 318 -8.56 -21.03 -9.36
N VAL A 319 -7.97 -20.41 -8.33
CA VAL A 319 -6.69 -19.68 -8.48
C VAL A 319 -5.52 -20.66 -8.62
N PHE A 320 -5.65 -21.88 -8.08
CA PHE A 320 -4.61 -22.91 -8.09
C PHE A 320 -4.75 -23.91 -9.25
N ASP A 321 -5.75 -23.73 -10.12
CA ASP A 321 -5.94 -24.53 -11.34
C ASP A 321 -5.88 -23.61 -12.59
N PRO A 322 -4.67 -23.13 -12.96
CA PRO A 322 -4.53 -22.24 -14.10
C PRO A 322 -4.71 -23.02 -15.40
N GLN A 323 -5.84 -22.83 -16.07
CA GLN A 323 -6.03 -23.33 -17.43
C GLN A 323 -5.26 -22.45 -18.41
N LYS A 324 -4.37 -23.08 -19.18
CA LYS A 324 -3.69 -22.42 -20.29
C LYS A 324 -4.68 -22.27 -21.45
N ALA A 325 -4.95 -21.05 -21.88
CA ALA A 325 -5.71 -20.74 -23.07
C ALA A 325 -4.89 -21.08 -24.33
N ASP A 326 -5.60 -21.46 -25.39
CA ASP A 326 -5.00 -21.56 -26.71
C ASP A 326 -4.56 -20.17 -27.19
N GLU A 327 -3.45 -20.13 -27.90
CA GLU A 327 -2.95 -18.89 -28.49
C GLU A 327 -3.95 -18.39 -29.55
N PRO A 328 -4.29 -17.10 -29.58
CA PRO A 328 -5.20 -16.58 -30.59
C PRO A 328 -4.58 -16.70 -31.99
N ASN A 329 -5.37 -17.21 -32.93
CA ASN A 329 -4.94 -17.39 -34.32
C ASN A 329 -4.40 -16.08 -34.91
N PHE A 330 -5.11 -14.97 -34.75
CA PHE A 330 -4.58 -13.64 -35.05
C PHE A 330 -3.51 -13.30 -34.01
N SER A 331 -2.24 -13.50 -34.35
CA SER A 331 -1.10 -13.45 -33.43
C SER A 331 -0.30 -12.14 -33.47
N GLY A 332 -0.42 -11.35 -34.53
CA GLY A 332 0.35 -10.11 -34.68
C GLY A 332 -0.27 -9.09 -35.62
N LEU A 333 -0.02 -7.82 -35.36
CA LEU A 333 -0.49 -6.67 -36.13
C LEU A 333 0.64 -5.63 -36.18
N SER A 334 0.95 -5.09 -37.36
CA SER A 334 1.90 -3.99 -37.55
C SER A 334 1.66 -3.29 -38.88
N ALA A 335 2.34 -2.18 -39.15
CA ALA A 335 2.32 -1.52 -40.46
C ALA A 335 3.70 -0.99 -40.85
N ASP A 336 3.97 -0.96 -42.15
CA ASP A 336 5.11 -0.28 -42.78
C ASP A 336 4.60 0.60 -43.93
N GLY A 337 4.69 1.93 -43.75
CA GLY A 337 4.10 2.89 -44.68
C GLY A 337 2.58 2.67 -44.86
N ASN A 338 2.14 2.44 -46.10
CA ASN A 338 0.74 2.18 -46.45
C ASN A 338 0.38 0.68 -46.46
N GLN A 339 1.28 -0.18 -46.02
CA GLN A 339 1.06 -1.62 -45.97
C GLN A 339 0.77 -2.07 -44.53
N LEU A 340 -0.38 -2.72 -44.34
CA LEU A 340 -0.77 -3.37 -43.09
C LEU A 340 -0.26 -4.81 -43.09
N HIS A 341 0.33 -5.25 -41.98
CA HIS A 341 0.78 -6.63 -41.78
C HIS A 341 -0.05 -7.31 -40.68
N ILE A 342 -0.77 -8.37 -41.05
CA ILE A 342 -1.54 -9.21 -40.14
C ILE A 342 -0.86 -10.57 -40.05
N THR A 343 -0.45 -10.99 -38.86
CA THR A 343 0.04 -12.35 -38.61
C THR A 343 -1.10 -13.22 -38.11
N TYR A 344 -1.43 -14.29 -38.82
CA TYR A 344 -2.49 -15.25 -38.51
C TYR A 344 -1.96 -16.69 -38.61
N CYS A 345 -2.03 -17.45 -37.50
CA CYS A 345 -1.50 -18.81 -37.38
C CYS A 345 -0.04 -18.95 -37.85
N GLY A 346 0.77 -17.91 -37.63
CA GLY A 346 2.17 -17.83 -38.06
C GLY A 346 2.39 -17.44 -39.53
N ASN A 347 1.33 -17.22 -40.32
CA ASN A 347 1.41 -16.71 -41.69
C ASN A 347 1.16 -15.20 -41.71
N VAL A 348 1.80 -14.46 -42.62
CA VAL A 348 1.60 -13.01 -42.75
C VAL A 348 0.73 -12.69 -43.96
N LEU A 349 -0.31 -11.88 -43.74
CA LEU A 349 -1.11 -11.24 -44.76
C LEU A 349 -0.76 -9.75 -44.80
N ASN A 350 -0.28 -9.29 -45.94
CA ASN A 350 -0.03 -7.89 -46.22
C ASN A 350 -1.21 -7.30 -46.97
N ILE A 351 -1.71 -6.14 -46.56
CA ILE A 351 -2.81 -5.43 -47.20
C ILE A 351 -2.36 -4.01 -47.52
N GLU A 352 -2.42 -3.64 -48.79
CA GLU A 352 -2.28 -2.26 -49.25
C GLU A 352 -3.63 -1.78 -49.81
N PHE A 353 -4.07 -0.62 -49.33
CA PHE A 353 -5.34 -0.02 -49.70
C PHE A 353 -5.10 1.28 -50.46
N GLU A 354 -5.59 1.35 -51.69
CA GLU A 354 -5.55 2.55 -52.51
C GLU A 354 -6.95 3.16 -52.62
N TYR A 355 -7.05 4.47 -52.43
CA TYR A 355 -8.29 5.21 -52.58
C TYR A 355 -8.06 6.49 -53.38
N ASN A 356 -8.84 6.65 -54.45
CA ASN A 356 -8.85 7.86 -55.26
C ASN A 356 -10.02 8.76 -54.83
N SER A 357 -9.71 9.86 -54.15
CA SER A 357 -10.71 10.81 -53.65
C SER A 357 -11.45 11.58 -54.75
N GLU A 358 -10.92 11.63 -55.99
CA GLU A 358 -11.55 12.33 -57.12
C GLU A 358 -12.56 11.45 -57.85
N THR A 359 -12.24 10.16 -58.04
CA THR A 359 -13.11 9.19 -58.73
C THR A 359 -14.00 8.40 -57.77
N GLY A 360 -13.64 8.34 -56.48
CA GLY A 360 -14.28 7.49 -55.48
C GLY A 360 -13.92 6.01 -55.60
N GLU A 361 -12.99 5.66 -56.49
CA GLU A 361 -12.54 4.29 -56.71
C GLU A 361 -11.57 3.84 -55.62
N TYR A 362 -11.60 2.55 -55.29
CA TYR A 362 -10.67 1.93 -54.35
C TYR A 362 -10.16 0.60 -54.89
N ALA A 363 -8.97 0.20 -54.42
CA ALA A 363 -8.36 -1.08 -54.73
C ALA A 363 -7.69 -1.69 -53.49
N PHE A 364 -7.69 -3.02 -53.44
CA PHE A 364 -6.98 -3.81 -52.43
C PHE A 364 -5.90 -4.63 -53.11
N HIS A 365 -4.68 -4.54 -52.60
CA HIS A 365 -3.55 -5.37 -53.00
C HIS A 365 -3.12 -6.24 -51.81
N LEU A 366 -3.36 -7.56 -51.91
CA LEU A 366 -3.02 -8.52 -50.87
C LEU A 366 -1.80 -9.34 -51.29
N THR A 367 -0.84 -9.50 -50.39
CA THR A 367 0.33 -10.37 -50.60
C THR A 367 0.67 -11.16 -49.33
N ASP A 368 1.45 -12.24 -49.48
CA ASP A 368 2.04 -12.97 -48.35
C ASP A 368 3.42 -12.44 -47.95
N ASP A 369 4.08 -13.12 -47.00
CA ASP A 369 5.38 -12.75 -46.41
C ASP A 369 6.53 -12.67 -47.44
N VAL A 370 6.42 -13.38 -48.57
CA VAL A 370 7.40 -13.37 -49.65
C VAL A 370 6.97 -12.50 -50.85
N GLY A 371 5.83 -11.81 -50.73
CA GLY A 371 5.30 -10.89 -51.75
C GLY A 371 4.46 -11.56 -52.84
N THR A 372 4.02 -12.81 -52.65
CA THR A 372 3.12 -13.49 -53.58
C THR A 372 1.72 -12.92 -53.45
N GLY A 373 1.10 -12.55 -54.58
CA GLY A 373 -0.28 -12.04 -54.60
C GLY A 373 -1.29 -13.06 -54.08
N ILE A 374 -2.25 -12.59 -53.29
CA ILE A 374 -3.37 -13.40 -52.77
C ILE A 374 -4.64 -12.97 -53.49
N ASP A 375 -5.33 -13.96 -54.09
CA ASP A 375 -6.56 -13.73 -54.82
C ASP A 375 -7.73 -13.40 -53.88
N VAL A 376 -8.62 -12.54 -54.37
CA VAL A 376 -9.82 -12.12 -53.65
C VAL A 376 -11.05 -12.24 -54.54
N GLN A 377 -12.20 -12.56 -53.96
CA GLN A 377 -13.47 -12.70 -54.69
C GLN A 377 -14.53 -11.80 -54.08
N SER A 378 -15.17 -10.96 -54.90
CA SER A 378 -16.31 -10.16 -54.45
C SER A 378 -17.48 -11.06 -54.05
N GLU A 379 -18.09 -10.78 -52.91
CA GLU A 379 -19.32 -11.43 -52.48
C GLU A 379 -20.52 -10.73 -53.15
N ASP A 380 -21.44 -11.49 -53.73
CA ASP A 380 -22.69 -10.96 -54.28
C ASP A 380 -23.62 -10.54 -53.12
N GLY A 381 -23.44 -9.33 -52.59
CA GLY A 381 -24.20 -8.80 -51.45
C GLY A 381 -24.20 -7.26 -51.35
N GLU A 382 -25.13 -6.70 -50.55
CA GLU A 382 -25.33 -5.24 -50.42
C GLU A 382 -24.18 -4.49 -49.70
N GLU A 383 -23.28 -5.19 -49.00
CA GLU A 383 -22.28 -4.58 -48.11
C GLU A 383 -20.86 -4.45 -48.70
N GLY A 384 -20.63 -4.91 -49.95
CA GLY A 384 -19.36 -4.73 -50.65
C GLY A 384 -18.18 -5.51 -50.06
N TRP A 385 -18.43 -6.66 -49.43
CA TRP A 385 -17.41 -7.57 -48.92
C TRP A 385 -16.67 -8.29 -50.04
N VAL A 386 -15.37 -8.52 -49.82
CA VAL A 386 -14.49 -9.31 -50.67
C VAL A 386 -13.86 -10.41 -49.82
N ASP A 387 -14.06 -11.67 -50.21
CA ASP A 387 -13.48 -12.85 -49.57
C ASP A 387 -12.00 -13.01 -49.95
N VAL A 388 -11.16 -13.33 -48.97
CA VAL A 388 -9.76 -13.68 -49.19
C VAL A 388 -9.65 -15.17 -49.54
N LEU A 389 -9.20 -15.50 -50.75
CA LEU A 389 -9.19 -16.87 -51.29
C LEU A 389 -7.88 -17.61 -50.99
N ASP A 390 -7.47 -17.63 -49.72
CA ASP A 390 -6.27 -18.34 -49.27
C ASP A 390 -6.59 -19.18 -48.03
N GLU A 391 -6.25 -20.47 -48.07
CA GLU A 391 -6.53 -21.43 -46.99
C GLU A 391 -5.84 -21.05 -45.66
N ARG A 392 -4.77 -20.23 -45.70
CA ARG A 392 -4.07 -19.72 -44.51
C ARG A 392 -4.87 -18.67 -43.75
N PHE A 393 -5.82 -17.98 -44.42
CA PHE A 393 -6.62 -16.89 -43.85
C PHE A 393 -8.13 -17.21 -43.91
N PRO A 394 -8.58 -18.30 -43.26
CA PRO A 394 -9.96 -18.75 -43.39
C PRO A 394 -10.94 -17.71 -42.84
N LYS A 395 -12.00 -17.43 -43.62
CA LYS A 395 -13.07 -16.48 -43.27
C LYS A 395 -12.63 -15.02 -43.19
N PHE A 396 -11.46 -14.67 -43.73
CA PHE A 396 -11.08 -13.28 -43.88
C PHE A 396 -11.95 -12.64 -44.95
N LYS A 397 -12.55 -11.50 -44.61
CA LYS A 397 -13.27 -10.65 -45.54
C LYS A 397 -12.77 -9.22 -45.43
N ILE A 398 -12.72 -8.50 -46.54
CA ILE A 398 -12.29 -7.10 -46.58
C ILE A 398 -13.33 -6.26 -47.29
N ARG A 399 -13.55 -5.03 -46.84
CA ARG A 399 -14.39 -4.05 -47.55
C ARG A 399 -13.86 -2.64 -47.39
N ALA A 400 -14.17 -1.77 -48.35
CA ALA A 400 -13.98 -0.34 -48.16
C ALA A 400 -15.06 0.22 -47.22
N VAL A 401 -14.69 1.21 -46.41
CA VAL A 401 -15.58 1.85 -45.44
C VAL A 401 -15.43 3.36 -45.54
N GLY A 402 -16.53 4.09 -45.67
CA GLY A 402 -16.51 5.56 -45.60
C GLY A 402 -16.28 6.03 -44.17
N LEU A 403 -15.27 6.87 -43.95
CA LEU A 403 -14.96 7.47 -42.65
C LEU A 403 -15.30 8.96 -42.67
N GLU A 404 -16.58 9.27 -42.52
CA GLU A 404 -17.12 10.64 -42.64
C GLU A 404 -16.41 11.64 -41.71
N MET A 405 -16.12 11.22 -40.47
CA MET A 405 -15.46 12.07 -39.47
C MET A 405 -14.04 12.51 -39.87
N TYR A 406 -13.39 11.75 -40.76
CA TYR A 406 -12.05 12.03 -41.29
C TYR A 406 -12.10 12.50 -42.75
N ASN A 407 -13.28 12.59 -43.35
CA ASN A 407 -13.48 12.92 -44.76
C ASN A 407 -12.57 12.10 -45.69
N THR A 408 -12.45 10.81 -45.42
CA THR A 408 -11.62 9.85 -46.18
C THR A 408 -12.29 8.48 -46.24
N ALA A 409 -11.76 7.59 -47.07
CA ALA A 409 -12.10 6.17 -47.01
C ALA A 409 -11.08 5.41 -46.15
N GLY A 410 -11.56 4.42 -45.42
CA GLY A 410 -10.77 3.39 -44.79
C GLY A 410 -11.23 2.02 -45.28
N TYR A 411 -10.88 0.98 -44.53
CA TYR A 411 -11.26 -0.38 -44.84
C TYR A 411 -11.48 -1.21 -43.57
N GLY A 412 -12.43 -2.14 -43.66
CA GLY A 412 -12.74 -3.12 -42.62
C GLY A 412 -12.16 -4.48 -42.98
N VAL A 413 -11.53 -5.16 -42.04
CA VAL A 413 -11.03 -6.53 -42.17
C VAL A 413 -11.74 -7.40 -41.14
N MET A 414 -12.49 -8.40 -41.60
CA MET A 414 -13.14 -9.40 -40.75
C MET A 414 -12.16 -10.51 -40.41
N ILE A 415 -11.84 -10.66 -39.11
CA ILE A 415 -10.93 -11.67 -38.57
C ILE A 415 -11.65 -12.39 -37.43
N ASP A 416 -11.80 -13.72 -37.52
CA ASP A 416 -12.49 -14.55 -36.53
C ASP A 416 -13.90 -14.02 -36.12
N GLY A 417 -14.61 -13.39 -37.06
CA GLY A 417 -15.95 -12.83 -36.83
C GLY A 417 -15.98 -11.45 -36.18
N LYS A 418 -14.83 -10.80 -36.00
CA LYS A 418 -14.72 -9.39 -35.61
C LYS A 418 -14.21 -8.55 -36.78
N GLU A 419 -14.90 -7.45 -37.06
CA GLU A 419 -14.43 -6.43 -37.99
C GLU A 419 -13.45 -5.47 -37.30
N TRP A 420 -12.30 -5.28 -37.93
CA TRP A 420 -11.25 -4.33 -37.55
C TRP A 420 -11.17 -3.23 -38.60
N TYR A 421 -11.15 -1.97 -38.17
CA TYR A 421 -11.12 -0.84 -39.10
C TYR A 421 -9.74 -0.21 -39.19
N PHE A 422 -9.35 0.13 -40.40
CA PHE A 422 -8.06 0.73 -40.71
C PHE A 422 -8.24 1.91 -41.66
N MET A 423 -7.27 2.83 -41.64
CA MET A 423 -7.21 3.94 -42.58
C MET A 423 -5.77 4.30 -42.89
N ASN A 424 -5.53 4.85 -44.09
CA ASN A 424 -4.23 5.42 -44.40
C ASN A 424 -4.18 6.87 -43.91
N SER A 425 -3.06 7.26 -43.33
CA SER A 425 -2.77 8.62 -42.90
C SER A 425 -1.39 9.07 -43.39
N LYS A 426 -0.98 10.30 -43.06
CA LYS A 426 0.39 10.77 -43.35
C LYS A 426 1.46 9.99 -42.59
N GLU A 427 1.08 9.34 -41.50
CA GLU A 427 1.96 8.54 -40.64
C GLU A 427 1.97 7.06 -41.05
N GLY A 428 1.27 6.71 -42.14
CA GLY A 428 1.05 5.34 -42.59
C GLY A 428 -0.32 4.80 -42.18
N VAL A 429 -0.47 3.48 -42.24
CA VAL A 429 -1.70 2.79 -41.83
C VAL A 429 -1.96 3.01 -40.34
N GLN A 430 -3.20 3.32 -39.99
CA GLN A 430 -3.71 3.47 -38.63
C GLN A 430 -4.81 2.43 -38.39
N VAL A 431 -4.84 1.85 -37.20
CA VAL A 431 -5.97 1.05 -36.69
C VAL A 431 -6.92 1.98 -35.93
N LEU A 432 -8.23 1.78 -36.08
CA LEU A 432 -9.23 2.57 -35.37
C LEU A 432 -9.68 1.87 -34.09
N SER A 433 -9.75 2.64 -33.00
CA SER A 433 -10.33 2.19 -31.74
C SER A 433 -11.85 1.96 -31.86
N PRO A 434 -12.50 1.36 -30.85
CA PRO A 434 -13.98 1.28 -30.82
C PRO A 434 -14.67 2.64 -30.90
N GLY A 435 -14.02 3.70 -30.44
CA GLY A 435 -14.46 5.09 -30.56
C GLY A 435 -14.07 5.75 -31.88
N LEU A 436 -13.58 4.97 -32.85
CA LEU A 436 -13.08 5.39 -34.17
C LEU A 436 -11.88 6.35 -34.13
N LYS A 437 -11.14 6.44 -33.01
CA LYS A 437 -9.91 7.23 -32.94
C LYS A 437 -8.73 6.45 -33.55
N PRO A 438 -7.89 7.05 -34.40
CA PRO A 438 -6.76 6.36 -35.03
C PRO A 438 -5.61 6.14 -34.04
N ALA A 439 -4.95 4.99 -34.16
CA ALA A 439 -3.71 4.67 -33.47
C ALA A 439 -2.77 3.89 -34.41
N THR A 440 -1.48 3.88 -34.08
CA THR A 440 -0.51 3.06 -34.81
C THR A 440 -0.81 1.57 -34.57
N PRO A 441 -0.92 0.73 -35.61
CA PRO A 441 -1.10 -0.70 -35.45
C PRO A 441 0.21 -1.34 -34.98
N TYR A 442 0.19 -2.02 -33.84
CA TYR A 442 1.32 -2.81 -33.36
C TYR A 442 0.84 -3.96 -32.47
N THR A 443 1.77 -4.84 -32.08
CA THR A 443 1.54 -5.85 -31.04
C THR A 443 2.64 -5.72 -29.99
N SER A 444 2.23 -5.41 -28.77
CA SER A 444 3.12 -5.28 -27.62
C SER A 444 3.71 -6.62 -27.19
N GLU A 445 4.91 -6.59 -26.61
CA GLU A 445 5.54 -7.77 -26.03
C GLU A 445 4.70 -8.33 -24.86
N THR A 446 4.70 -9.65 -24.69
CA THR A 446 4.12 -10.33 -23.54
C THR A 446 5.23 -11.10 -22.83
N PHE A 447 5.25 -11.07 -21.50
CA PHE A 447 6.16 -11.89 -20.73
C PHE A 447 5.87 -13.38 -20.94
N GLY A 448 6.75 -14.07 -21.65
CA GLY A 448 6.58 -15.47 -22.10
C GLY A 448 5.98 -16.44 -21.06
N PRO A 449 6.42 -16.45 -19.79
CA PRO A 449 5.83 -17.32 -18.76
C PRO A 449 4.33 -17.10 -18.47
N LEU A 450 3.76 -15.98 -18.89
CA LEU A 450 2.34 -15.66 -18.76
C LEU A 450 1.55 -15.80 -20.07
N GLU A 451 2.20 -16.17 -21.18
CA GLU A 451 1.50 -16.47 -22.44
C GLU A 451 0.58 -17.69 -22.28
N GLY A 452 -0.68 -17.52 -22.66
CA GLY A 452 -1.75 -18.50 -22.45
C GLY A 452 -2.30 -18.50 -21.03
N TYR A 453 -1.78 -17.69 -20.10
CA TYR A 453 -2.28 -17.58 -18.72
C TYR A 453 -3.01 -16.26 -18.45
N GLU A 454 -3.60 -15.65 -19.48
CA GLU A 454 -4.20 -14.33 -19.43
C GLU A 454 -5.32 -14.24 -18.39
N ARG A 455 -6.07 -15.33 -18.19
CA ARG A 455 -7.25 -15.39 -17.31
C ARG A 455 -6.93 -15.59 -15.82
N ILE A 456 -5.69 -15.90 -15.45
CA ILE A 456 -5.34 -16.17 -14.05
C ILE A 456 -5.61 -14.94 -13.16
N ALA A 457 -5.89 -15.21 -11.88
CA ALA A 457 -6.18 -14.16 -10.88
C ALA A 457 -7.24 -13.13 -11.36
N SER A 458 -8.24 -13.59 -12.11
CA SER A 458 -9.30 -12.77 -12.71
C SER A 458 -8.79 -11.75 -13.73
N GLY A 459 -8.12 -12.24 -14.78
CA GLY A 459 -7.65 -11.44 -15.91
C GLY A 459 -6.34 -10.69 -15.66
N ARG A 460 -5.77 -10.78 -14.45
CA ARG A 460 -4.50 -10.12 -14.11
C ARG A 460 -3.31 -10.74 -14.83
N GLY A 461 -3.41 -12.00 -15.28
CA GLY A 461 -2.37 -12.62 -16.10
C GLY A 461 -2.05 -11.82 -17.35
N PHE A 462 -3.09 -11.35 -18.06
CA PHE A 462 -2.94 -10.47 -19.22
C PHE A 462 -2.22 -9.17 -18.86
N ILE A 463 -2.72 -8.50 -17.82
CA ILE A 463 -2.19 -7.21 -17.36
C ILE A 463 -0.72 -7.35 -16.94
N TRP A 464 -0.40 -8.37 -16.13
CA TRP A 464 0.98 -8.64 -15.69
C TRP A 464 1.88 -9.06 -16.86
N GLY A 465 1.36 -9.85 -17.79
CA GLY A 465 2.06 -10.26 -19.00
C GLY A 465 2.54 -9.08 -19.83
N LYS A 466 1.68 -8.06 -19.99
CA LYS A 466 2.02 -6.79 -20.67
C LYS A 466 2.82 -5.81 -19.80
N THR A 467 2.71 -5.89 -18.48
CA THR A 467 3.39 -4.97 -17.56
C THR A 467 4.84 -5.35 -17.29
N ILE A 468 5.16 -6.64 -17.18
CA ILE A 468 6.51 -7.10 -16.82
C ILE A 468 7.58 -6.65 -17.83
N PRO A 469 7.36 -6.70 -19.16
CA PRO A 469 8.31 -6.18 -20.13
C PRO A 469 8.68 -4.70 -19.88
N LEU A 470 7.70 -3.86 -19.50
CA LEU A 470 7.88 -2.43 -19.22
C LEU A 470 8.87 -2.16 -18.06
N LEU A 471 9.17 -3.15 -17.21
CA LEU A 471 10.14 -2.97 -16.12
C LEU A 471 11.56 -2.74 -16.63
N MET A 472 11.91 -3.23 -17.83
CA MET A 472 13.24 -3.02 -18.41
C MET A 472 13.41 -1.59 -18.92
N ASP A 473 12.36 -1.04 -19.53
CA ASP A 473 12.34 0.36 -20.00
C ASP A 473 12.38 1.34 -18.82
N ASN A 474 11.77 0.92 -17.69
CA ASN A 474 11.65 1.70 -16.47
C ASN A 474 12.65 1.29 -15.36
N PHE A 475 13.82 0.73 -15.71
CA PHE A 475 14.68 0.11 -14.69
C PHE A 475 15.24 1.10 -13.65
N ILE A 476 15.77 2.24 -14.10
CA ILE A 476 16.42 3.25 -13.23
C ILE A 476 15.42 4.32 -12.81
N ILE A 477 14.86 5.02 -13.79
CA ILE A 477 13.84 6.06 -13.63
C ILE A 477 12.57 5.44 -14.19
N GLY A 478 11.47 5.54 -13.44
CA GLY A 478 10.17 5.06 -13.92
C GLY A 478 9.49 6.06 -14.84
N SER A 479 8.29 5.72 -15.29
CA SER A 479 7.52 6.55 -16.21
C SER A 479 6.89 7.78 -15.55
N GLY A 480 6.87 7.84 -14.23
CA GLY A 480 6.27 8.91 -13.44
C GLY A 480 5.22 8.40 -12.46
N ALA A 481 4.96 9.15 -11.39
CA ALA A 481 3.87 8.80 -10.48
C ALA A 481 2.53 8.83 -11.24
N ASP A 482 1.69 7.82 -11.07
CA ASP A 482 0.35 7.77 -11.65
C ASP A 482 0.23 7.81 -13.19
N THR A 483 1.31 7.49 -13.93
CA THR A 483 1.35 7.46 -15.41
C THR A 483 1.14 6.07 -16.00
N PHE A 484 0.71 5.08 -15.20
CA PHE A 484 0.64 3.69 -15.66
C PHE A 484 -0.35 3.52 -16.81
N VAL A 485 -1.45 4.26 -16.81
CA VAL A 485 -2.46 4.24 -17.89
C VAL A 485 -1.88 4.66 -19.25
N LEU A 486 -0.84 5.50 -19.24
CA LEU A 486 -0.16 6.03 -20.43
C LEU A 486 0.98 5.11 -20.88
N GLU A 487 1.68 4.51 -19.93
CA GLU A 487 2.78 3.57 -20.20
C GLU A 487 2.27 2.18 -20.64
N PHE A 488 1.13 1.74 -20.10
CA PHE A 488 0.55 0.46 -20.46
C PHE A 488 0.00 0.51 -21.89
N PRO A 489 0.21 -0.53 -22.73
CA PRO A 489 -0.18 -0.56 -24.15
C PRO A 489 -1.70 -0.72 -24.31
N ASN A 490 -2.47 0.29 -23.91
CA ASN A 490 -3.93 0.35 -24.03
C ASN A 490 -4.39 0.49 -25.49
N ASP A 491 -3.53 1.02 -26.37
CA ASP A 491 -3.73 1.17 -27.81
C ASP A 491 -3.34 -0.07 -28.64
N ASP A 492 -2.79 -1.12 -28.01
CA ASP A 492 -2.72 -2.45 -28.61
C ASP A 492 -4.12 -3.09 -28.61
N PHE A 493 -4.97 -2.63 -29.54
CA PHE A 493 -6.36 -3.05 -29.67
C PHE A 493 -6.52 -4.54 -29.93
N ARG A 494 -5.54 -5.16 -30.61
CA ARG A 494 -5.49 -6.61 -30.81
C ARG A 494 -5.38 -7.32 -29.47
N SER A 495 -4.32 -7.03 -28.71
CA SER A 495 -4.07 -7.71 -27.44
C SER A 495 -5.19 -7.44 -26.45
N THR A 496 -5.69 -6.21 -26.35
CA THR A 496 -6.80 -5.87 -25.45
C THR A 496 -8.11 -6.58 -25.84
N TYR A 497 -8.39 -6.80 -27.13
CA TYR A 497 -9.55 -7.61 -27.54
C TYR A 497 -9.47 -9.05 -27.06
N TYR A 498 -8.35 -9.75 -27.33
CA TYR A 498 -8.19 -11.14 -26.89
C TYR A 498 -8.04 -11.27 -25.36
N GLY A 499 -7.55 -10.22 -24.70
CA GLY A 499 -7.54 -10.10 -23.24
C GLY A 499 -8.91 -9.83 -22.61
N GLY A 500 -9.92 -9.42 -23.39
CA GLY A 500 -11.26 -9.06 -22.90
C GLY A 500 -11.36 -7.63 -22.35
N TYR A 501 -10.45 -6.74 -22.76
CA TYR A 501 -10.31 -5.36 -22.28
C TYR A 501 -10.50 -4.29 -23.37
N LEU A 502 -10.91 -4.64 -24.59
CA LEU A 502 -11.02 -3.66 -25.70
C LEU A 502 -11.86 -2.41 -25.36
N ASN A 503 -12.90 -2.57 -24.54
CA ASN A 503 -13.79 -1.48 -24.13
C ASN A 503 -13.51 -1.02 -22.67
N THR A 504 -12.32 -1.29 -22.14
CA THR A 504 -11.96 -0.97 -20.76
C THR A 504 -10.53 -0.49 -20.71
N VAL A 505 -10.34 0.74 -20.23
CA VAL A 505 -9.02 1.33 -20.07
C VAL A 505 -8.34 0.70 -18.84
N ILE A 506 -7.17 0.12 -19.05
CA ILE A 506 -6.38 -0.45 -17.96
C ILE A 506 -5.59 0.68 -17.31
N THR A 507 -6.04 1.10 -16.13
CA THR A 507 -5.46 2.21 -15.37
C THR A 507 -4.40 1.78 -14.35
N LYS A 508 -4.30 0.47 -14.08
CA LYS A 508 -3.43 -0.08 -13.02
C LYS A 508 -3.06 -1.55 -13.25
N PRO A 509 -1.92 -2.03 -12.73
CA PRO A 509 -1.49 -3.41 -12.89
C PRO A 509 -2.18 -4.41 -11.95
N HIS A 510 -2.97 -3.93 -10.98
CA HIS A 510 -3.49 -4.75 -9.89
C HIS A 510 -2.41 -5.48 -9.08
N ASN A 511 -1.27 -4.80 -8.92
CA ASN A 511 -0.10 -5.27 -8.20
C ASN A 511 0.78 -4.06 -7.85
N MET A 512 0.80 -3.67 -6.57
CA MET A 512 1.58 -2.52 -6.09
C MET A 512 3.07 -2.62 -6.44
N TYR A 513 3.64 -3.83 -6.48
CA TYR A 513 5.07 -4.00 -6.76
C TYR A 513 5.40 -3.73 -8.23
N LEU A 514 4.57 -4.23 -9.15
CA LEU A 514 4.69 -3.91 -10.57
C LEU A 514 4.42 -2.42 -10.80
N GLN A 515 3.42 -1.86 -10.13
CA GLN A 515 3.12 -0.43 -10.20
C GLN A 515 4.32 0.42 -9.78
N ILE A 516 4.96 0.12 -8.64
CA ILE A 516 6.16 0.81 -8.17
C ILE A 516 7.31 0.66 -9.18
N GLY A 517 7.51 -0.55 -9.71
CA GLY A 517 8.57 -0.86 -10.68
C GLY A 517 8.45 -0.06 -11.98
N VAL A 518 7.23 0.08 -12.51
CA VAL A 518 6.97 0.86 -13.73
C VAL A 518 6.97 2.36 -13.45
N GLN A 519 6.20 2.82 -12.46
CA GLN A 519 5.97 4.25 -12.23
C GLN A 519 7.14 4.98 -11.56
N THR A 520 7.89 4.31 -10.69
CA THR A 520 8.99 4.94 -9.92
C THR A 520 10.35 4.28 -10.13
N GLY A 521 10.37 3.19 -10.89
CA GLY A 521 11.56 2.46 -11.29
C GLY A 521 11.85 1.20 -10.47
N VAL A 522 12.53 0.23 -11.09
CA VAL A 522 12.92 -1.03 -10.42
C VAL A 522 13.85 -0.78 -9.22
N LEU A 523 14.71 0.23 -9.28
CA LEU A 523 15.54 0.63 -8.13
C LEU A 523 14.69 1.14 -6.94
N SER A 524 13.59 1.84 -7.23
CA SER A 524 12.63 2.30 -6.23
C SER A 524 11.89 1.11 -5.58
N LEU A 525 11.51 0.11 -6.39
CA LEU A 525 10.97 -1.15 -5.89
C LEU A 525 11.96 -1.89 -4.98
N ILE A 526 13.24 -1.98 -5.36
CA ILE A 526 14.26 -2.59 -4.50
C ILE A 526 14.38 -1.83 -3.18
N ALA A 527 14.38 -0.50 -3.21
CA ALA A 527 14.44 0.32 -2.00
C ALA A 527 13.27 0.04 -1.05
N ILE A 528 12.03 -0.04 -1.56
CA ILE A 528 10.86 -0.31 -0.73
C ILE A 528 10.88 -1.74 -0.16
N LEU A 529 11.34 -2.74 -0.93
CA LEU A 529 11.48 -4.12 -0.46
C LEU A 529 12.54 -4.24 0.63
N VAL A 530 13.68 -3.55 0.48
CA VAL A 530 14.72 -3.48 1.51
C VAL A 530 14.17 -2.86 2.79
N PHE A 531 13.38 -1.79 2.70
CA PHE A 531 12.70 -1.20 3.85
C PHE A 531 11.84 -2.23 4.58
N TYR A 532 10.98 -2.95 3.86
CA TYR A 532 10.06 -3.92 4.46
C TYR A 532 10.77 -5.12 5.08
N PHE A 533 11.70 -5.75 4.37
CA PHE A 533 12.44 -6.91 4.90
C PHE A 533 13.31 -6.53 6.09
N TRP A 534 13.93 -5.35 6.08
CA TRP A 534 14.69 -4.87 7.23
C TRP A 534 13.80 -4.61 8.44
N TYR A 535 12.65 -3.95 8.24
CA TYR A 535 11.67 -3.74 9.30
C TYR A 535 11.19 -5.08 9.88
N PHE A 536 10.80 -6.05 9.05
CA PHE A 536 10.33 -7.35 9.49
C PHE A 536 11.38 -8.14 10.25
N GLY A 537 12.62 -8.21 9.76
CA GLY A 537 13.70 -8.92 10.45
C GLY A 537 13.97 -8.34 11.85
N LEU A 538 14.00 -7.01 11.97
CA LEU A 538 14.17 -6.34 13.27
C LEU A 538 12.95 -6.55 14.18
N ALA A 539 11.74 -6.41 13.65
CA ALA A 539 10.51 -6.48 14.43
C ALA A 539 10.24 -7.90 14.94
N ILE A 540 10.27 -8.90 14.07
CA ILE A 540 10.08 -10.32 14.43
C ILE A 540 11.12 -10.72 15.47
N SER A 541 12.40 -10.43 15.22
CA SER A 541 13.46 -10.80 16.15
C SER A 541 13.33 -10.10 17.50
N THR A 542 12.79 -8.87 17.56
CA THR A 542 12.59 -8.15 18.82
C THR A 542 11.40 -8.70 19.60
N TYR A 543 10.23 -8.76 18.96
CA TYR A 543 8.98 -9.09 19.65
C TYR A 543 8.88 -10.57 20.03
N ALA A 544 9.49 -11.48 19.27
CA ALA A 544 9.54 -12.91 19.62
C ALA A 544 10.35 -13.17 20.90
N ARG A 545 11.35 -12.33 21.21
CA ARG A 545 12.25 -12.50 22.37
C ARG A 545 11.84 -11.73 23.62
N LEU A 546 11.05 -10.66 23.47
CA LEU A 546 10.55 -9.90 24.61
C LEU A 546 9.70 -10.75 25.55
N ARG A 547 9.90 -10.66 26.86
CA ARG A 547 9.13 -11.45 27.85
C ARG A 547 7.72 -10.92 28.07
N LYS A 548 7.54 -9.60 28.03
CA LYS A 548 6.26 -8.89 28.22
C LYS A 548 6.11 -7.81 27.15
N LEU A 549 4.87 -7.48 26.81
CA LEU A 549 4.52 -6.41 25.87
C LEU A 549 3.70 -5.37 26.63
N ASP A 550 4.18 -4.13 26.63
CA ASP A 550 3.41 -2.95 27.04
C ASP A 550 2.50 -2.50 25.88
N LEU A 551 1.81 -1.36 26.01
CA LEU A 551 0.95 -0.87 24.94
C LEU A 551 1.72 -0.62 23.63
N PHE A 552 2.95 -0.10 23.70
CA PHE A 552 3.79 0.06 22.51
C PHE A 552 4.12 -1.30 21.89
N GLY A 553 4.54 -2.28 22.70
CA GLY A 553 4.83 -3.63 22.22
C GLY A 553 3.61 -4.30 21.57
N LEU A 554 2.42 -4.16 22.15
CA LEU A 554 1.17 -4.70 21.57
C LEU A 554 0.83 -4.01 20.24
N THR A 555 0.88 -2.68 20.19
CA THR A 555 0.65 -1.94 18.94
C THR A 555 1.70 -2.32 17.89
N GLY A 556 2.96 -2.43 18.27
CA GLY A 556 4.06 -2.77 17.37
C GLY A 556 3.93 -4.17 16.78
N VAL A 557 3.52 -5.17 17.56
CA VAL A 557 3.19 -6.51 17.04
C VAL A 557 1.97 -6.45 16.11
N GLY A 558 0.94 -5.69 16.49
CA GLY A 558 -0.26 -5.50 15.68
C GLY A 558 0.06 -4.90 14.30
N VAL A 559 0.83 -3.81 14.26
CA VAL A 559 1.31 -3.17 13.02
C VAL A 559 2.21 -4.12 12.24
N LEU A 560 3.15 -4.82 12.87
CA LEU A 560 3.99 -5.82 12.20
C LEU A 560 3.16 -6.88 11.45
N CYS A 561 2.21 -7.51 12.15
CA CYS A 561 1.40 -8.57 11.56
C CYS A 561 0.44 -8.00 10.50
N GLY A 562 -0.15 -6.84 10.76
CA GLY A 562 -0.98 -6.12 9.80
C GLY A 562 -0.22 -5.77 8.54
N SER A 563 1.01 -5.27 8.66
CA SER A 563 1.84 -4.91 7.51
C SER A 563 2.18 -6.14 6.66
N ALA A 564 2.44 -7.29 7.28
CA ALA A 564 2.63 -8.54 6.54
C ALA A 564 1.37 -8.92 5.75
N GLY A 565 0.19 -8.83 6.37
CA GLY A 565 -1.08 -9.08 5.69
C GLY A 565 -1.34 -8.11 4.56
N TYR A 566 -1.15 -6.81 4.80
CA TYR A 566 -1.30 -5.75 3.80
C TYR A 566 -0.40 -6.00 2.58
N MET A 567 0.88 -6.29 2.80
CA MET A 567 1.85 -6.56 1.72
C MET A 567 1.50 -7.79 0.89
N VAL A 568 0.98 -8.85 1.51
CA VAL A 568 0.51 -10.02 0.78
C VAL A 568 -0.71 -9.67 -0.07
N THR A 569 -1.64 -8.88 0.46
CA THR A 569 -2.80 -8.38 -0.30
C THR A 569 -2.37 -7.55 -1.52
N GLN A 570 -1.26 -6.80 -1.42
CA GLN A 570 -0.74 -5.96 -2.52
C GLN A 570 -0.13 -6.72 -3.71
N PHE A 571 -0.02 -8.06 -3.67
CA PHE A 571 0.31 -8.82 -4.88
C PHE A 571 -0.84 -8.86 -5.89
N ILE A 572 -2.08 -8.60 -5.44
CA ILE A 572 -3.31 -8.72 -6.25
C ILE A 572 -4.11 -7.39 -6.22
N ASN A 573 -3.58 -6.39 -5.51
CA ASN A 573 -4.14 -5.04 -5.36
C ASN A 573 -3.05 -3.98 -5.58
N ASP A 574 -3.50 -2.77 -5.88
CA ASP A 574 -2.67 -1.59 -6.08
C ASP A 574 -2.55 -0.76 -4.80
N SER A 575 -1.61 0.18 -4.79
CA SER A 575 -1.67 1.28 -3.82
C SER A 575 -2.96 2.08 -4.03
N SER A 576 -3.43 2.72 -2.96
CA SER A 576 -4.56 3.63 -3.03
C SER A 576 -4.55 4.58 -1.85
N ILE A 577 -4.84 5.85 -2.13
CA ILE A 577 -5.01 6.92 -1.14
C ILE A 577 -6.08 6.59 -0.08
N THR A 578 -6.95 5.62 -0.35
CA THR A 578 -7.98 5.18 0.60
C THR A 578 -7.44 4.40 1.79
N VAL A 579 -6.29 3.70 1.64
CA VAL A 579 -5.70 2.84 2.68
C VAL A 579 -4.25 3.21 3.00
N ALA A 580 -3.46 3.62 2.00
CA ALA A 580 -2.03 3.89 2.14
C ALA A 580 -1.70 4.95 3.22
N PRO A 581 -2.42 6.08 3.36
CA PRO A 581 -2.16 7.06 4.43
C PRO A 581 -2.21 6.46 5.84
N ILE A 582 -3.17 5.57 6.09
CA ILE A 582 -3.32 4.88 7.38
C ILE A 582 -2.15 3.93 7.59
N PHE A 583 -1.86 3.11 6.57
CA PHE A 583 -0.76 2.16 6.60
C PHE A 583 0.57 2.84 6.93
N TRP A 584 0.93 3.90 6.20
CA TRP A 584 2.21 4.59 6.36
C TRP A 584 2.32 5.36 7.68
N THR A 585 1.24 6.01 8.12
CA THR A 585 1.20 6.66 9.43
C THR A 585 1.40 5.63 10.55
N MET A 586 0.71 4.49 10.48
CA MET A 586 0.83 3.42 11.46
C MET A 586 2.16 2.66 11.35
N MET A 587 2.79 2.59 10.18
CA MET A 587 4.15 2.09 10.02
C MET A 587 5.14 2.94 10.83
N GLY A 588 5.01 4.27 10.78
CA GLY A 588 5.78 5.18 11.64
C GLY A 588 5.59 4.93 13.13
N VAL A 589 4.34 4.70 13.57
CA VAL A 589 4.01 4.30 14.95
C VAL A 589 4.63 2.94 15.30
N GLY A 590 4.58 1.97 14.37
CA GLY A 590 5.17 0.65 14.51
C GLY A 590 6.69 0.69 14.67
N ILE A 591 7.37 1.57 13.93
CA ILE A 591 8.81 1.82 14.08
C ILE A 591 9.10 2.47 15.44
N ALA A 592 8.32 3.46 15.88
CA ALA A 592 8.49 4.04 17.21
C ALA A 592 8.34 2.99 18.33
N ALA A 593 7.33 2.12 18.21
CA ALA A 593 7.12 0.99 19.10
C ALA A 593 8.29 -0.01 19.07
N LEU A 594 8.81 -0.30 17.87
CA LEU A 594 9.94 -1.21 17.68
C LEU A 594 11.20 -0.68 18.36
N ILE A 595 11.54 0.59 18.15
CA ILE A 595 12.75 1.17 18.75
C ILE A 595 12.66 1.19 20.28
N LYS A 596 11.49 1.52 20.84
CA LYS A 596 11.26 1.44 22.28
C LYS A 596 11.42 0.00 22.78
N SER A 597 10.75 -0.94 22.12
CA SER A 597 10.78 -2.37 22.45
C SER A 597 12.18 -2.98 22.33
N ARG A 598 13.02 -2.49 21.41
CA ARG A 598 14.43 -2.89 21.31
C ARG A 598 15.27 -2.42 22.49
N LYS A 599 14.99 -1.24 23.04
CA LYS A 599 15.64 -0.78 24.28
C LYS A 599 15.23 -1.66 25.45
N ASP A 600 13.94 -1.95 25.58
CA ASP A 600 13.41 -2.84 26.62
C ASP A 600 14.01 -4.25 26.51
N LEU A 601 14.18 -4.77 25.28
CA LEU A 601 14.81 -6.07 25.06
C LEU A 601 16.30 -6.07 25.45
N LYS A 602 17.05 -4.99 25.18
CA LYS A 602 18.45 -4.88 25.59
C LYS A 602 18.58 -4.94 27.12
N VAL A 603 17.78 -4.14 27.83
CA VAL A 603 17.74 -4.15 29.31
C VAL A 603 17.40 -5.56 29.81
N GLN A 604 16.39 -6.22 29.24
CA GLN A 604 16.03 -7.59 29.61
C GLN A 604 17.18 -8.59 29.39
N LEU A 605 17.91 -8.49 28.27
CA LEU A 605 19.03 -9.38 27.98
C LEU A 605 20.22 -9.15 28.93
N GLU A 606 20.45 -7.91 29.36
CA GLU A 606 21.45 -7.56 30.38
C GLU A 606 21.04 -8.12 31.76
N GLU A 607 19.77 -7.99 32.14
CA GLU A 607 19.21 -8.63 33.34
C GLU A 607 19.39 -10.15 33.32
N ASP A 608 19.03 -10.80 32.21
CA ASP A 608 19.13 -12.27 32.06
C ASP A 608 20.59 -12.73 32.13
N LYS A 609 21.53 -11.94 31.57
CA LYS A 609 22.96 -12.22 31.63
C LYS A 609 23.51 -12.09 33.06
N ALA A 610 23.20 -10.98 33.74
CA ALA A 610 23.62 -10.75 35.13
C ALA A 610 23.08 -11.84 36.06
N LEU A 611 21.81 -12.23 35.89
CA LEU A 611 21.20 -13.31 36.67
C LEU A 611 21.89 -14.65 36.43
N LYS A 612 22.28 -14.95 35.19
CA LYS A 612 22.99 -16.19 34.85
C LYS A 612 24.39 -16.22 35.46
N GLU A 613 25.14 -15.12 35.38
CA GLU A 613 26.48 -15.00 35.98
C GLU A 613 26.43 -15.18 37.50
N GLN A 614 25.45 -14.58 38.18
CA GLN A 614 25.31 -14.74 39.62
C GLN A 614 24.87 -16.15 40.03
N LYS A 615 23.99 -16.81 39.27
CA LYS A 615 23.67 -18.22 39.50
C LYS A 615 24.91 -19.12 39.37
N GLN A 616 25.73 -18.89 38.35
CA GLN A 616 26.98 -19.63 38.15
C GLN A 616 27.98 -19.37 39.29
N LEU A 617 28.08 -18.14 39.79
CA LEU A 617 28.94 -17.81 40.93
C LEU A 617 28.47 -18.49 42.22
N ALA A 618 27.16 -18.48 42.48
CA ALA A 618 26.56 -19.12 43.64
C ALA A 618 26.73 -20.65 43.59
N GLU A 619 26.50 -21.26 42.42
CA GLU A 619 26.77 -22.69 42.20
C GLU A 619 28.25 -23.04 42.42
N ALA A 620 29.18 -22.22 41.92
CA ALA A 620 30.62 -22.39 42.14
C ALA A 620 31.03 -22.26 43.62
N GLN A 621 30.24 -21.54 44.41
CA GLN A 621 30.44 -21.37 45.86
C GLN A 621 29.63 -22.37 46.71
N GLY A 622 28.88 -23.28 46.09
CA GLY A 622 28.01 -24.23 46.79
C GLY A 622 26.80 -23.58 47.48
N ILE A 623 26.43 -22.36 47.08
CA ILE A 623 25.33 -21.57 47.65
C ILE A 623 24.08 -21.75 46.78
N VAL A 624 22.98 -22.17 47.39
CA VAL A 624 21.66 -22.16 46.74
C VAL A 624 20.98 -20.82 47.02
N LEU A 625 20.86 -19.97 46.00
CA LEU A 625 20.17 -18.68 46.11
C LEU A 625 18.66 -18.88 46.26
N SER A 626 18.04 -18.23 47.24
CA SER A 626 16.58 -18.20 47.38
C SER A 626 15.92 -17.32 46.31
N GLU A 627 14.62 -17.53 46.04
CA GLU A 627 13.86 -16.66 45.12
C GLU A 627 13.85 -15.19 45.55
N SER A 628 13.87 -14.91 46.86
CA SER A 628 13.95 -13.55 47.39
C SER A 628 15.29 -12.88 47.07
N GLN A 629 16.40 -13.63 47.10
CA GLN A 629 17.72 -13.12 46.73
C GLN A 629 17.81 -12.86 45.23
N LEU A 630 17.30 -13.77 44.39
CA LEU A 630 17.20 -13.59 42.94
C LEU A 630 16.36 -12.35 42.55
N GLY A 631 15.29 -12.06 43.30
CA GLY A 631 14.49 -10.86 43.12
C GLY A 631 15.21 -9.57 43.53
N GLY A 632 15.99 -9.59 44.61
CA GLY A 632 16.83 -8.46 45.03
C GLY A 632 17.90 -8.10 44.00
N ILE A 633 18.51 -9.11 43.38
CA ILE A 633 19.52 -8.93 42.32
C ILE A 633 18.94 -8.22 41.10
N GLN A 634 17.75 -8.64 40.66
CA GLN A 634 17.04 -7.95 39.57
C GLN A 634 16.78 -6.47 39.89
N SER A 635 16.44 -6.16 41.14
CA SER A 635 16.19 -4.76 41.55
C SER A 635 17.45 -3.88 41.54
N ILE A 636 18.62 -4.45 41.86
CA ILE A 636 19.91 -3.73 41.87
C ILE A 636 20.38 -3.44 40.45
N VAL A 637 20.27 -4.43 39.55
CA VAL A 637 20.61 -4.25 38.13
C VAL A 637 19.73 -3.17 37.49
N LEU A 638 18.44 -3.12 37.86
CA LEU A 638 17.52 -2.07 37.43
C LEU A 638 17.90 -0.68 37.94
N SER A 639 18.43 -0.55 39.16
CA SER A 639 18.92 0.75 39.68
C SER A 639 20.19 1.21 38.99
N GLU A 640 21.16 0.32 38.76
CA GLU A 640 22.43 0.67 38.10
C GLU A 640 22.22 1.04 36.62
N LEU A 641 21.35 0.33 35.91
CA LEU A 641 20.98 0.66 34.53
C LEU A 641 20.15 1.95 34.44
N GLY A 642 19.32 2.24 35.45
CA GLY A 642 18.57 3.49 35.57
C GLY A 642 19.45 4.72 35.81
N GLU A 643 20.53 4.57 36.57
CA GLU A 643 21.51 5.63 36.86
C GLU A 643 22.44 5.89 35.66
N SER A 644 22.86 4.86 34.91
CA SER A 644 23.64 5.05 33.67
C SER A 644 22.90 5.84 32.57
N GLY A 645 21.56 5.80 32.58
CA GLY A 645 20.71 6.61 31.70
C GLY A 645 20.52 8.07 32.18
N ALA A 646 20.83 8.35 33.45
CA ALA A 646 20.80 9.69 34.03
C ALA A 646 22.13 10.43 33.87
N GLU A 647 23.27 9.73 33.93
CA GLU A 647 24.60 10.33 33.74
C GLU A 647 24.85 10.80 32.30
N ALA A 648 24.18 10.22 31.29
CA ALA A 648 24.24 10.71 29.91
C ALA A 648 23.50 12.06 29.69
N LYS A 649 22.88 12.65 30.73
CA LYS A 649 22.21 13.96 30.67
C LYS A 649 22.91 15.07 31.45
N THR A 650 24.03 14.80 32.13
CA THR A 650 24.74 15.81 32.94
C THR A 650 26.05 16.31 32.34
N ASP A 651 26.60 15.68 31.31
CA ASP A 651 27.78 16.20 30.61
C ASP A 651 27.40 17.10 29.42
N ALA A 652 26.79 18.24 29.74
CA ALA A 652 26.75 19.40 28.85
C ALA A 652 26.57 20.68 29.67
N GLY A 653 27.70 21.28 30.07
CA GLY A 653 27.80 22.70 30.36
C GLY A 653 27.81 23.10 31.84
N SER A 654 29.01 23.15 32.42
CA SER A 654 29.35 24.23 33.36
C SER A 654 30.80 24.66 33.14
N GLU A 655 30.99 25.64 32.25
CA GLU A 655 32.22 26.44 32.26
C GLU A 655 32.26 27.24 33.55
N ALA A 656 33.30 26.97 34.34
CA ALA A 656 33.65 27.72 35.53
C ALA A 656 34.10 29.14 35.12
N SER A 657 33.44 30.17 35.68
CA SER A 657 33.99 31.52 35.72
C SER A 657 34.67 31.74 37.08
N VAL A 658 35.98 31.92 37.02
CA VAL A 658 36.84 32.30 38.13
C VAL A 658 36.70 33.81 38.36
N LYS A 659 36.32 34.21 39.57
CA LYS A 659 36.71 35.52 40.14
C LYS A 659 36.99 35.36 41.63
N ALA A 660 38.22 35.71 42.01
CA ALA A 660 38.71 35.80 43.36
C ALA A 660 38.53 37.21 43.92
N SER A 661 38.22 37.31 45.21
CA SER A 661 38.63 38.34 46.18
C SER A 661 37.88 38.02 47.48
N ASP A 662 38.53 37.41 48.48
CA ASP A 662 39.29 38.01 49.60
C ASP A 662 38.40 38.59 50.71
N ASP A 663 38.91 38.45 51.94
CA ASP A 663 38.32 38.77 53.26
C ASP A 663 37.24 37.78 53.75
N GLY A 664 37.27 37.22 54.95
CA GLY A 664 37.98 37.52 56.18
C GLY A 664 37.09 37.04 57.33
N ASP A 665 37.73 36.69 58.45
CA ASP A 665 37.15 36.42 59.78
C ASP A 665 36.68 35.01 60.21
N ALA A 666 37.22 34.71 61.39
CA ALA A 666 37.16 33.51 62.19
C ALA A 666 35.89 33.44 63.05
N GLN A 667 35.48 32.22 63.44
CA GLN A 667 35.49 31.74 64.83
C GLN A 667 34.67 30.44 65.01
N ASN A 668 35.30 29.50 65.73
CA ASN A 668 34.78 28.56 66.72
C ASN A 668 33.33 28.06 66.64
N SER A 669 33.14 26.73 66.62
CA SER A 669 32.82 25.95 67.83
C SER A 669 32.62 24.47 67.53
N ALA A 670 32.85 23.67 68.57
CA ALA A 670 33.09 22.24 68.58
C ALA A 670 31.83 21.35 68.67
N ASP A 671 32.09 20.05 68.49
CA ASP A 671 31.41 18.88 69.05
C ASP A 671 29.94 18.57 68.67
N GLN A 672 29.72 17.44 67.99
CA GLN A 672 29.41 16.18 68.68
C GLN A 672 29.29 15.00 67.69
N ALA A 673 29.79 13.85 68.15
CA ALA A 673 29.80 12.56 67.46
C ALA A 673 28.45 11.82 67.53
N SER A 674 28.15 10.97 66.54
CA SER A 674 28.11 9.50 66.73
C SER A 674 27.49 8.73 65.55
N SER A 675 28.11 7.57 65.26
CA SER A 675 27.61 6.38 64.53
C SER A 675 27.25 6.56 63.04
N THR A 676 27.83 5.81 62.09
CA THR A 676 27.40 4.43 61.82
C THR A 676 28.37 3.76 60.80
N VAL A 677 28.86 2.57 61.17
CA VAL A 677 29.24 1.37 60.37
C VAL A 677 30.02 1.55 59.06
N VAL A 678 31.27 1.10 59.09
CA VAL A 678 32.19 0.87 57.95
C VAL A 678 31.96 -0.53 57.37
N VAL A 679 31.75 -0.64 56.06
CA VAL A 679 31.92 -1.89 55.29
C VAL A 679 33.00 -1.66 54.23
N ALA A 680 33.97 -2.56 54.22
CA ALA A 680 35.26 -2.45 53.54
C ALA A 680 35.21 -2.77 52.04
N ALA A 681 36.01 -2.04 51.26
CA ALA A 681 36.36 -2.34 49.87
C ALA A 681 37.65 -3.20 49.80
N PRO A 682 37.77 -4.19 48.89
CA PRO A 682 38.99 -4.98 48.78
C PRO A 682 40.05 -4.27 47.94
N ARG A 683 41.23 -4.05 48.56
CA ARG A 683 42.47 -3.62 47.92
C ARG A 683 43.10 -4.77 47.12
N LYS A 684 43.28 -4.59 45.81
CA LYS A 684 44.18 -5.40 44.98
C LYS A 684 45.64 -5.07 45.32
N GLN A 685 46.37 -6.02 45.90
CA GLN A 685 47.84 -6.06 45.86
C GLN A 685 48.26 -7.02 44.74
N ASN A 686 49.14 -6.59 43.84
CA ASN A 686 50.01 -7.52 43.13
C ASN A 686 51.42 -6.94 43.05
N LYS A 687 52.35 -7.60 43.74
CA LYS A 687 53.78 -7.30 43.76
C LYS A 687 54.46 -7.93 42.54
N ARG A 688 55.36 -7.14 41.95
CA ARG A 688 56.42 -7.44 40.99
C ARG A 688 57.11 -8.81 41.17
N LYS A 689 57.52 -9.41 40.03
CA LYS A 689 58.79 -10.14 39.92
C LYS A 689 59.50 -9.81 38.59
N LYS A 690 60.79 -9.48 38.73
CA LYS A 690 61.80 -9.14 37.70
C LYS A 690 62.19 -10.35 36.84
N ARG A 691 62.62 -10.07 35.60
CA ARG A 691 63.77 -10.59 34.81
C ARG A 691 63.47 -10.22 33.34
N ARG A 692 64.34 -9.65 32.52
CA ARG A 692 65.79 -9.45 32.55
C ARG A 692 66.09 -8.20 31.73
#